data_AF-A0A2R8C0K0-F1
#
_entry.id   AF-A0A2R8C0K0-F1
#
_cell.length_a   1.000
_cell.length_b   1.000
_cell.length_c   1.000
_cell.angle_alpha   90.00
_cell.angle_beta   90.00
_cell.angle_gamma   90.00
#
_symmetry.space_group_name_H-M   'P 1'
#
loop_
_entity.id
_entity.type
_entity.pdbx_description
1 polymer ?
#
loop_
_entity_poly.entity_id
_entity_poly.type
_entity_poly.pdbx_seq_one_letter_code
_entity_poly.pdbx_strand_id
1 'polypeptide(L)'
;MPLKDRVAADMDKAAGLADFCRKTLTTAETAFEAHQLLARRMGGQIDGDHATFGFWTPELQDARIPDSDVFLEVLSPTGPLDLTRAHQTVPFERIYLPVARYEAHTFAAATGMRAGTRNEGGDFYALVWRDQQDEWHRILDPLASSLPFGALAPAELYDLDRLQAERRDKDYWHGLKDDAPHKFGPPTNILQIHVPTATAGGTLASLTRQFERLAERLRGDLPKDPSDEIYLGYDAVQLLPVEPTTVYETGPDFWQERPVEDSRIEVELIRPDTTNWGYDIVISGMATVNPVLLESGRPDELADLAAALHNFPNKPKMLVFDVVFGHADNQGLGALNSHYFAGPNMYGQNLDYKNPAVRAILLEMQRRKVDFGADGVRVDGAQDFKWWDPQSQEMQHDDEYLNLMSDIVQNVAGTDYRPWFVFEDGRPWPQEDWELSSTYRAVIEQHADEDVFQWGPLTFAHNTPFIYGYWLSKWWRIKEMLDRGANWISGTANHDTLRRGTQVNPKLNINTRLGETRMEILEKAYDNPAVSMLTYAAFPGVPMDFLNATARANWGFIRNQDDKYGVKVVAEEAISLKWQVDEYRYSVPGNFRRLKDLGFETREELKRFFEFLPALVEVTEYDLDHIAKLLNGVEPPLAGPGRFTVRDLKIIARAWMDDMHDYCNVANSTSALNPVQTRFMLDLRNYRRANPWLRGNLGPEDYFDYMQPVDGRTVFTSYRKGPDKEVFTITHMEGGATSDFDPLRLPIPGLKGTGWRCVLRTPGIGEDYISGPIVLRDSMGLVFERT
;
A
#
# COMPACT_ATOMS: atom_id res chain seq x y z
N MET A 1 -30.23 -25.79 15.41
CA MET A 1 -30.76 -25.12 16.61
C MET A 1 -30.95 -23.66 16.22
N PRO A 2 -32.15 -23.09 16.37
CA PRO A 2 -32.40 -21.67 16.09
C PRO A 2 -31.47 -20.76 16.90
N LEU A 3 -31.14 -19.59 16.37
CA LEU A 3 -30.23 -18.60 16.94
C LEU A 3 -30.66 -18.21 18.36
N LYS A 4 -31.95 -17.92 18.55
CA LYS A 4 -32.53 -17.56 19.86
C LYS A 4 -32.41 -18.65 20.93
N ASP A 5 -32.29 -19.92 20.53
CA ASP A 5 -32.17 -21.06 21.45
C ASP A 5 -30.69 -21.41 21.70
N ARG A 6 -29.80 -20.96 20.81
CA ARG A 6 -28.36 -21.20 20.85
C ARG A 6 -27.60 -20.10 21.60
N VAL A 7 -27.96 -18.84 21.35
CA VAL A 7 -27.24 -17.67 21.86
C VAL A 7 -27.99 -17.08 23.05
N ALA A 8 -27.29 -16.90 24.17
CA ALA A 8 -27.83 -16.32 25.39
C ALA A 8 -26.94 -15.16 25.87
N ALA A 9 -27.56 -14.08 26.36
CA ALA A 9 -26.83 -12.95 26.92
C ALA A 9 -26.19 -13.31 28.27
N ASP A 10 -24.94 -12.89 28.45
CA ASP A 10 -24.19 -13.01 29.70
C ASP A 10 -24.07 -11.63 30.37
N MET A 11 -25.12 -11.24 31.09
CA MET A 11 -25.19 -9.91 31.69
C MET A 11 -24.21 -9.70 32.84
N ASP A 12 -23.80 -10.75 33.54
CA ASP A 12 -22.79 -10.65 34.59
C ASP A 12 -21.42 -10.29 33.98
N LYS A 13 -21.05 -10.92 32.86
CA LYS A 13 -19.83 -10.59 32.13
C LYS A 13 -19.89 -9.18 31.54
N ALA A 14 -21.02 -8.78 30.92
CA ALA A 14 -21.19 -7.43 30.39
C ALA A 14 -21.10 -6.36 31.48
N ALA A 15 -21.75 -6.56 32.63
CA ALA A 15 -21.65 -5.67 33.78
C ALA A 15 -20.23 -5.63 34.37
N GLY A 16 -19.52 -6.76 34.35
CA GLY A 16 -18.10 -6.82 34.71
C GLY A 16 -17.20 -5.98 33.82
N LEU A 17 -17.45 -5.95 32.51
CA LEU A 17 -16.74 -5.07 31.56
C LEU A 17 -17.06 -3.59 31.82
N ALA A 18 -18.32 -3.25 32.10
CA ALA A 18 -18.70 -1.89 32.49
C ALA A 18 -18.05 -1.45 33.82
N ASP A 19 -17.94 -2.34 34.81
CA ASP A 19 -17.23 -2.07 36.06
C ASP A 19 -15.71 -1.94 35.86
N PHE A 20 -15.12 -2.76 34.99
CA PHE A 20 -13.73 -2.59 34.55
C PHE A 20 -13.52 -1.21 33.91
N CYS A 21 -14.44 -0.80 33.03
CA CYS A 21 -14.41 0.53 32.41
C CYS A 21 -14.44 1.64 33.46
N ARG A 22 -15.37 1.55 34.42
CA ARG A 22 -15.48 2.46 35.56
C ARG A 22 -14.20 2.55 36.38
N LYS A 23 -13.61 1.42 36.75
CA LYS A 23 -12.37 1.40 37.53
C LYS A 23 -11.22 2.03 36.74
N THR A 24 -11.11 1.69 35.45
CA THR A 24 -10.05 2.19 34.58
C THR A 24 -10.12 3.70 34.42
N LEU A 25 -11.30 4.24 34.09
CA LEU A 25 -11.52 5.69 33.94
C LEU A 25 -11.34 6.47 35.25
N THR A 26 -11.53 5.85 36.41
CA THR A 26 -11.38 6.53 37.71
C THR A 26 -9.99 6.40 38.34
N THR A 27 -9.14 5.47 37.88
CA THR A 27 -7.85 5.17 38.51
C THR A 27 -6.62 5.39 37.63
N ALA A 28 -6.76 5.46 36.31
CA ALA A 28 -5.66 5.80 35.40
C ALA A 28 -5.14 7.23 35.65
N GLU A 29 -3.85 7.48 35.38
CA GLU A 29 -3.26 8.81 35.60
C GLU A 29 -3.73 9.81 34.55
N THR A 30 -3.92 9.36 33.32
CA THR A 30 -4.43 10.17 32.22
C THR A 30 -5.61 9.51 31.50
N ALA A 31 -6.43 10.33 30.83
CA ALA A 31 -7.52 9.83 29.99
C ALA A 31 -6.99 8.94 28.85
N PHE A 32 -5.85 9.30 28.26
CA PHE A 32 -5.25 8.52 27.17
C PHE A 32 -4.84 7.12 27.63
N GLU A 33 -4.15 6.99 28.77
CA GLU A 33 -3.82 5.69 29.37
C GLU A 33 -5.06 4.85 29.66
N ALA A 34 -6.12 5.47 30.20
CA ALA A 34 -7.38 4.79 30.43
C ALA A 34 -7.94 4.22 29.12
N HIS A 35 -7.99 5.05 28.08
CA HIS A 35 -8.51 4.62 26.78
C HIS A 35 -7.61 3.59 26.07
N GLN A 36 -6.30 3.59 26.27
CA GLN A 36 -5.42 2.52 25.77
C GLN A 36 -5.80 1.15 26.37
N LEU A 37 -6.11 1.11 27.67
CA LEU A 37 -6.56 -0.12 28.34
C LEU A 37 -7.96 -0.55 27.87
N LEU A 38 -8.85 0.42 27.62
CA LEU A 38 -10.22 0.14 27.15
C LEU A 38 -10.26 -0.34 25.70
N ALA A 39 -9.44 0.23 24.81
CA ALA A 39 -9.39 -0.16 23.40
C ALA A 39 -9.07 -1.66 23.23
N ARG A 40 -8.26 -2.24 24.13
CA ARG A 40 -7.98 -3.69 24.18
C ARG A 40 -9.21 -4.57 24.42
N ARG A 41 -10.27 -4.01 25.01
CA ARG A 41 -11.54 -4.69 25.31
C ARG A 41 -12.65 -4.32 24.32
N MET A 42 -12.34 -3.52 23.30
CA MET A 42 -13.28 -3.13 22.27
C MET A 42 -13.30 -4.11 21.09
N GLY A 43 -14.35 -4.00 20.29
CA GLY A 43 -14.70 -4.90 19.20
C GLY A 43 -15.15 -6.29 19.67
N GLY A 44 -15.50 -7.14 18.72
CA GLY A 44 -15.91 -8.53 18.97
C GLY A 44 -14.71 -9.44 19.24
N GLN A 45 -14.75 -10.16 20.35
CA GLN A 45 -13.72 -11.10 20.80
C GLN A 45 -14.37 -12.39 21.28
N ILE A 46 -13.67 -13.53 21.13
CA ILE A 46 -14.12 -14.84 21.59
C ILE A 46 -13.07 -15.45 22.53
N ASP A 47 -13.53 -15.96 23.68
CA ASP A 47 -12.72 -16.72 24.64
C ASP A 47 -13.51 -17.95 25.10
N GLY A 48 -13.13 -19.12 24.60
CA GLY A 48 -13.89 -20.35 24.80
C GLY A 48 -15.30 -20.24 24.22
N ASP A 49 -16.32 -20.34 25.08
CA ASP A 49 -17.74 -20.21 24.69
C ASP A 49 -18.29 -18.78 24.91
N HIS A 50 -17.48 -17.85 25.43
CA HIS A 50 -17.92 -16.48 25.71
C HIS A 50 -17.46 -15.52 24.61
N ALA A 51 -18.42 -14.89 23.94
CA ALA A 51 -18.18 -13.76 23.07
C ALA A 51 -18.38 -12.45 23.85
N THR A 52 -17.46 -11.50 23.73
CA THR A 52 -17.55 -10.17 24.34
C THR A 52 -17.39 -9.08 23.30
N PHE A 53 -18.12 -7.98 23.50
CA PHE A 53 -18.18 -6.84 22.58
C PHE A 53 -18.03 -5.55 23.37
N GLY A 54 -17.20 -4.64 22.89
CA GLY A 54 -17.04 -3.30 23.46
C GLY A 54 -17.02 -2.22 22.39
N PHE A 55 -17.76 -1.14 22.62
CA PHE A 55 -17.86 -0.01 21.69
C PHE A 55 -17.63 1.30 22.43
N TRP A 56 -16.98 2.25 21.76
CA TRP A 56 -16.93 3.64 22.19
C TRP A 56 -18.02 4.40 21.44
N THR A 57 -19.03 4.83 22.19
CA THR A 57 -20.32 5.34 21.69
C THR A 57 -20.69 6.68 22.33
N PRO A 58 -19.87 7.72 22.21
CA PRO A 58 -20.18 9.06 22.72
C PRO A 58 -21.49 9.63 22.13
N GLU A 59 -21.81 9.28 20.89
CA GLU A 59 -23.03 9.72 20.17
C GLU A 59 -24.32 9.31 20.90
N LEU A 60 -24.31 8.17 21.61
CA LEU A 60 -25.46 7.73 22.42
C LEU A 60 -25.66 8.61 23.66
N GLN A 61 -24.57 9.18 24.20
CA GLN A 61 -24.66 10.15 25.30
C GLN A 61 -25.14 11.50 24.79
N ASP A 62 -24.61 11.95 23.65
CA ASP A 62 -25.00 13.21 23.01
C ASP A 62 -26.50 13.23 22.70
N ALA A 63 -27.01 12.13 22.15
CA ALA A 63 -28.43 11.93 21.84
C ALA A 63 -29.29 11.53 23.07
N ARG A 64 -28.66 11.29 24.24
CA ARG A 64 -29.32 10.90 25.50
C ARG A 64 -30.18 9.64 25.38
N ILE A 65 -29.66 8.63 24.70
CA ILE A 65 -30.36 7.35 24.47
C ILE A 65 -30.35 6.51 25.75
N PRO A 66 -31.51 6.06 26.25
CA PRO A 66 -31.60 5.22 27.44
C PRO A 66 -31.09 3.80 27.17
N ASP A 67 -30.60 3.13 28.21
CA ASP A 67 -30.01 1.79 28.08
C ASP A 67 -31.00 0.73 27.57
N SER A 68 -32.31 0.91 27.83
CA SER A 68 -33.36 0.02 27.34
C SER A 68 -33.57 0.07 25.82
N ASP A 69 -32.96 1.04 25.14
CA ASP A 69 -33.09 1.26 23.70
C ASP A 69 -31.78 0.98 22.95
N VAL A 70 -30.81 0.34 23.59
CA VAL A 70 -29.53 -0.05 23.00
C VAL A 70 -29.36 -1.56 23.11
N PHE A 71 -28.98 -2.21 22.00
CA PHE A 71 -28.85 -3.66 21.93
C PHE A 71 -27.64 -4.07 21.09
N LEU A 72 -27.06 -5.23 21.41
CA LEU A 72 -26.21 -5.92 20.45
C LEU A 72 -27.12 -6.71 19.50
N GLU A 73 -27.08 -6.39 18.21
CA GLU A 73 -27.71 -7.18 17.17
C GLU A 73 -26.79 -8.35 16.80
N VAL A 74 -27.34 -9.57 16.78
CA VAL A 74 -26.65 -10.78 16.34
C VAL A 74 -27.40 -11.39 15.17
N LEU A 75 -26.67 -11.67 14.10
CA LEU A 75 -27.15 -12.14 12.80
C LEU A 75 -26.46 -13.45 12.46
N SER A 76 -27.23 -14.51 12.18
CA SER A 76 -26.66 -15.83 11.86
C SER A 76 -27.25 -16.37 10.56
N PRO A 77 -26.42 -16.78 9.58
CA PRO A 77 -26.94 -17.36 8.35
C PRO A 77 -27.61 -18.72 8.65
N THR A 78 -28.79 -18.95 8.08
CA THR A 78 -29.54 -20.20 8.29
C THR A 78 -28.94 -21.42 7.60
N GLY A 79 -27.99 -21.21 6.69
CA GLY A 79 -27.25 -22.23 5.95
C GLY A 79 -25.78 -21.85 5.78
N PRO A 80 -24.97 -22.69 5.12
CA PRO A 80 -23.55 -22.38 4.89
C PRO A 80 -23.40 -21.12 4.04
N LEU A 81 -22.50 -20.24 4.46
CA LEU A 81 -22.17 -19.01 3.76
C LEU A 81 -20.98 -19.26 2.83
N ASP A 82 -21.18 -19.09 1.52
CA ASP A 82 -20.13 -19.23 0.52
C ASP A 82 -19.59 -17.86 0.12
N LEU A 83 -18.52 -17.42 0.77
CA LEU A 83 -17.89 -16.12 0.51
C LEU A 83 -17.26 -15.99 -0.87
N THR A 84 -17.18 -17.09 -1.64
CA THR A 84 -16.56 -17.05 -2.97
C THR A 84 -17.51 -16.58 -4.07
N ARG A 85 -18.83 -16.58 -3.81
CA ARG A 85 -19.86 -16.19 -4.78
C ARG A 85 -19.90 -14.69 -4.98
N ALA A 86 -19.94 -14.27 -6.25
CA ALA A 86 -20.08 -12.85 -6.61
C ALA A 86 -21.38 -12.23 -6.07
N HIS A 87 -22.49 -12.99 -6.10
CA HIS A 87 -23.79 -12.57 -5.60
C HIS A 87 -24.56 -13.75 -5.00
N GLN A 88 -25.23 -13.52 -3.88
CA GLN A 88 -26.11 -14.50 -3.26
C GLN A 88 -27.18 -13.82 -2.38
N THR A 89 -28.32 -14.49 -2.24
CA THR A 89 -29.37 -14.11 -1.29
C THR A 89 -29.47 -15.19 -0.23
N VAL A 90 -29.30 -14.82 1.04
CA VAL A 90 -29.20 -15.77 2.16
C VAL A 90 -30.17 -15.35 3.27
N PRO A 91 -30.97 -16.28 3.83
CA PRO A 91 -31.78 -15.99 5.00
C PRO A 91 -30.93 -15.97 6.27
N PHE A 92 -31.06 -14.93 7.07
CA PHE A 92 -30.45 -14.80 8.39
C PHE A 92 -31.51 -14.83 9.49
N GLU A 93 -31.17 -15.45 10.61
CA GLU A 93 -31.86 -15.26 11.87
C GLU A 93 -31.26 -14.06 12.60
N ARG A 94 -32.10 -13.30 13.30
CA ARG A 94 -31.73 -12.09 14.02
C ARG A 94 -32.23 -12.14 15.46
N ILE A 95 -31.37 -11.76 16.41
CA ILE A 95 -31.74 -11.52 17.80
C ILE A 95 -31.09 -10.23 18.32
N TYR A 96 -31.66 -9.70 19.40
CA TYR A 96 -31.14 -8.54 20.11
C TYR A 96 -30.80 -8.94 21.54
N LEU A 97 -29.57 -8.63 21.96
CA LEU A 97 -29.09 -8.91 23.30
C LEU A 97 -28.97 -7.60 24.10
N PRO A 98 -29.32 -7.61 25.40
CA PRO A 98 -29.13 -6.46 26.27
C PRO A 98 -27.64 -6.09 26.42
N VAL A 99 -27.40 -4.81 26.73
CA VAL A 99 -26.05 -4.25 26.93
C VAL A 99 -25.87 -3.73 28.35
N ALA A 100 -24.63 -3.56 28.76
CA ALA A 100 -24.23 -2.81 29.95
C ALA A 100 -23.40 -1.60 29.53
N ARG A 101 -23.66 -0.43 30.13
CA ARG A 101 -23.01 0.82 29.75
C ARG A 101 -22.32 1.49 30.94
N TYR A 102 -21.21 2.17 30.64
CA TYR A 102 -20.58 3.10 31.57
C TYR A 102 -19.96 4.25 30.80
N GLU A 103 -20.39 5.47 31.10
CA GLU A 103 -20.04 6.66 30.34
C GLU A 103 -20.24 6.45 28.82
N ALA A 104 -19.28 6.85 27.99
CA ALA A 104 -19.31 6.71 26.54
C ALA A 104 -18.97 5.30 26.05
N HIS A 105 -19.06 4.26 26.89
CA HIS A 105 -18.74 2.88 26.49
C HIS A 105 -19.93 1.94 26.67
N THR A 106 -20.13 1.09 25.67
CA THR A 106 -21.19 0.09 25.63
C THR A 106 -20.61 -1.30 25.48
N PHE A 107 -21.04 -2.22 26.34
CA PHE A 107 -20.55 -3.59 26.40
C PHE A 107 -21.67 -4.60 26.29
N ALA A 108 -21.41 -5.70 25.59
CA ALA A 108 -22.28 -6.87 25.54
C ALA A 108 -21.46 -8.14 25.69
N ALA A 109 -22.09 -9.21 26.17
CA ALA A 109 -21.48 -10.53 26.21
C ALA A 109 -22.55 -11.59 25.95
N ALA A 110 -22.13 -12.69 25.32
CA ALA A 110 -23.02 -13.78 24.95
C ALA A 110 -22.30 -15.12 25.00
N THR A 111 -23.05 -16.19 25.29
CA THR A 111 -22.58 -17.57 25.13
C THR A 111 -23.21 -18.22 23.90
N GLY A 112 -22.54 -19.21 23.32
CA GLY A 112 -23.06 -20.01 22.21
C GLY A 112 -23.02 -19.33 20.84
N MET A 113 -22.43 -18.14 20.72
CA MET A 113 -22.11 -17.52 19.42
C MET A 113 -21.06 -18.35 18.67
N ARG A 114 -21.07 -18.28 17.34
CA ARG A 114 -20.10 -18.95 16.46
C ARG A 114 -19.10 -17.94 15.94
N ALA A 115 -17.83 -18.15 16.24
CA ALA A 115 -16.76 -17.42 15.59
C ALA A 115 -16.42 -18.07 14.24
N GLY A 116 -16.18 -17.24 13.23
CA GLY A 116 -15.66 -17.63 11.94
C GLY A 116 -14.23 -18.16 12.06
N THR A 117 -13.87 -19.01 11.12
CA THR A 117 -12.55 -19.63 11.02
C THR A 117 -12.15 -19.69 9.55
N ARG A 118 -10.94 -20.21 9.27
CA ARG A 118 -10.47 -20.52 7.91
C ARG A 118 -11.49 -21.24 7.03
N ASN A 119 -12.33 -22.12 7.60
CA ASN A 119 -13.21 -23.00 6.82
C ASN A 119 -14.70 -22.63 6.94
N GLU A 120 -15.11 -21.89 7.97
CA GLU A 120 -16.52 -21.69 8.31
C GLU A 120 -16.81 -20.22 8.62
N GLY A 121 -18.00 -19.76 8.21
CA GLY A 121 -18.47 -18.40 8.52
C GLY A 121 -19.02 -18.29 9.94
N GLY A 122 -18.75 -17.16 10.58
CA GLY A 122 -19.22 -16.83 11.92
C GLY A 122 -20.61 -16.20 11.95
N ASP A 123 -21.06 -15.91 13.17
CA ASP A 123 -22.16 -15.00 13.41
C ASP A 123 -21.70 -13.55 13.20
N PHE A 124 -22.59 -12.72 12.67
CA PHE A 124 -22.38 -11.31 12.42
C PHE A 124 -22.97 -10.48 13.56
N TYR A 125 -22.39 -9.31 13.81
CA TYR A 125 -22.83 -8.42 14.87
C TYR A 125 -22.68 -6.94 14.51
N ALA A 126 -23.52 -6.14 15.15
CA ALA A 126 -23.39 -4.69 15.23
C ALA A 126 -24.08 -4.20 16.50
N LEU A 127 -23.75 -3.00 16.97
CA LEU A 127 -24.54 -2.34 17.99
C LEU A 127 -25.71 -1.63 17.30
N VAL A 128 -26.91 -1.73 17.86
CA VAL A 128 -28.09 -1.04 17.34
C VAL A 128 -28.78 -0.27 18.45
N TRP A 129 -29.45 0.82 18.09
CA TRP A 129 -30.21 1.61 19.04
C TRP A 129 -31.44 2.23 18.39
N ARG A 130 -32.42 2.59 19.23
CA ARG A 130 -33.63 3.28 18.79
C ARG A 130 -33.63 4.73 19.23
N ASP A 131 -33.97 5.62 18.31
CA ASP A 131 -34.14 7.03 18.62
C ASP A 131 -35.53 7.33 19.21
N GLN A 132 -35.82 8.61 19.42
CA GLN A 132 -37.09 9.07 20.00
C GLN A 132 -38.27 8.92 19.03
N GLN A 133 -38.00 8.63 17.75
CA GLN A 133 -38.96 8.40 16.69
C GLN A 133 -39.19 6.89 16.44
N ASP A 134 -38.57 6.01 17.24
CA ASP A 134 -38.58 4.54 17.08
C ASP A 134 -37.88 4.09 15.77
N GLU A 135 -37.00 4.94 15.21
CA GLU A 135 -36.13 4.56 14.10
C GLU A 135 -34.90 3.81 14.63
N TRP A 136 -34.53 2.73 13.94
CA TRP A 136 -33.38 1.91 14.29
C TRP A 136 -32.13 2.39 13.58
N HIS A 137 -31.08 2.61 14.36
CA HIS A 137 -29.76 3.03 13.91
C HIS A 137 -28.73 1.96 14.24
N ARG A 138 -27.68 1.85 13.43
CA ARG A 138 -26.60 0.87 13.60
C ARG A 138 -25.27 1.58 13.83
N ILE A 139 -24.49 1.09 14.78
CA ILE A 139 -23.10 1.46 15.06
C ILE A 139 -22.24 0.25 14.72
N LEU A 140 -21.31 0.44 13.78
CA LEU A 140 -20.39 -0.60 13.31
C LEU A 140 -19.20 -0.75 14.26
N ASP A 141 -18.47 -1.87 14.14
CA ASP A 141 -17.27 -2.12 14.93
C ASP A 141 -16.01 -1.63 14.17
N PRO A 142 -15.40 -0.50 14.58
CA PRO A 142 -14.17 -0.02 13.94
C PRO A 142 -12.98 -0.95 14.17
N LEU A 143 -13.03 -1.80 15.19
CA LEU A 143 -11.96 -2.72 15.59
C LEU A 143 -12.29 -4.18 15.23
N ALA A 144 -13.20 -4.38 14.27
CA ALA A 144 -13.58 -5.69 13.78
C ALA A 144 -12.35 -6.56 13.41
N SER A 145 -12.50 -7.87 13.53
CA SER A 145 -11.45 -8.84 13.13
C SER A 145 -11.69 -9.42 11.74
N SER A 146 -12.94 -9.40 11.25
CA SER A 146 -13.32 -9.86 9.91
C SER A 146 -14.48 -9.03 9.35
N LEU A 147 -14.33 -8.57 8.11
CA LEU A 147 -15.30 -7.76 7.36
C LEU A 147 -15.45 -8.32 5.93
N PRO A 148 -16.08 -9.51 5.76
CA PRO A 148 -16.14 -10.18 4.47
C PRO A 148 -16.92 -9.41 3.40
N PHE A 149 -17.75 -8.44 3.82
CA PHE A 149 -18.56 -7.59 2.95
C PHE A 149 -18.19 -6.09 3.05
N GLY A 150 -16.98 -5.78 3.53
CA GLY A 150 -16.46 -4.41 3.59
C GLY A 150 -16.85 -3.60 4.84
N ALA A 151 -16.30 -2.39 4.95
CA ALA A 151 -16.33 -1.58 6.16
C ALA A 151 -17.70 -0.98 6.53
N LEU A 152 -18.68 -1.04 5.63
CA LEU A 152 -20.06 -0.58 5.87
C LEU A 152 -21.04 -1.74 6.19
N ALA A 153 -20.54 -2.97 6.31
CA ALA A 153 -21.34 -4.14 6.67
C ALA A 153 -21.16 -4.49 8.17
N PRO A 154 -22.10 -5.23 8.78
CA PRO A 154 -21.89 -5.85 10.10
C PRO A 154 -20.62 -6.69 10.14
N ALA A 155 -19.93 -6.68 11.28
CA ALA A 155 -18.69 -7.43 11.47
C ALA A 155 -18.98 -8.91 11.69
N GLU A 156 -18.11 -9.78 11.21
CA GLU A 156 -18.12 -11.21 11.54
C GLU A 156 -17.30 -11.43 12.82
N LEU A 157 -17.86 -12.11 13.83
CA LEU A 157 -17.09 -12.59 14.97
C LEU A 157 -16.07 -13.62 14.46
N TYR A 158 -14.78 -13.44 14.72
CA TYR A 158 -13.72 -14.28 14.14
C TYR A 158 -12.74 -14.79 15.21
N ASP A 159 -12.29 -16.03 15.06
CA ASP A 159 -11.38 -16.69 16.01
C ASP A 159 -9.91 -16.39 15.66
N LEU A 160 -9.41 -15.25 16.13
CA LEU A 160 -8.01 -14.84 15.94
C LEU A 160 -7.03 -15.72 16.70
N ASP A 161 -7.39 -16.23 17.87
CA ASP A 161 -6.53 -17.11 18.66
C ASP A 161 -6.26 -18.41 17.91
N ARG A 162 -7.29 -18.96 17.26
CA ARG A 162 -7.14 -20.12 16.38
C ARG A 162 -6.28 -19.80 15.15
N LEU A 163 -6.48 -18.65 14.50
CA LEU A 163 -5.62 -18.21 13.39
C LEU A 163 -4.15 -18.16 13.83
N GLN A 164 -3.85 -17.55 14.98
CA GLN A 164 -2.49 -17.48 15.54
C GLN A 164 -1.95 -18.86 15.95
N ALA A 165 -2.80 -19.76 16.43
CA ALA A 165 -2.40 -21.12 16.78
C ALA A 165 -2.10 -21.99 15.53
N GLU A 166 -2.81 -21.77 14.42
CA GLU A 166 -2.72 -22.56 13.18
C GLU A 166 -1.66 -22.03 12.20
N ARG A 167 -1.13 -20.82 12.38
CA ARG A 167 -0.09 -20.23 11.50
C ARG A 167 1.16 -21.12 11.37
N ARG A 168 1.76 -21.10 10.18
CA ARG A 168 2.82 -22.05 9.76
C ARG A 168 4.26 -21.56 10.02
N ASP A 169 4.44 -20.40 10.62
CA ASP A 169 5.72 -19.72 10.86
C ASP A 169 6.02 -19.51 12.35
N LYS A 170 5.39 -20.27 13.24
CA LYS A 170 5.63 -20.17 14.69
C LYS A 170 7.11 -20.35 15.05
N ASP A 171 7.82 -21.24 14.36
CA ASP A 171 9.25 -21.48 14.59
C ASP A 171 10.12 -20.25 14.28
N TYR A 172 9.74 -19.45 13.29
CA TYR A 172 10.41 -18.18 12.99
C TYR A 172 10.28 -17.22 14.18
N TRP A 173 9.05 -17.00 14.66
CA TRP A 173 8.78 -16.09 15.78
C TRP A 173 9.41 -16.58 17.09
N HIS A 174 9.26 -17.86 17.43
CA HIS A 174 9.90 -18.42 18.62
C HIS A 174 11.42 -18.28 18.59
N GLY A 175 12.04 -18.28 17.40
CA GLY A 175 13.47 -18.04 17.23
C GLY A 175 13.92 -16.61 17.52
N LEU A 176 13.00 -15.64 17.56
CA LEU A 176 13.25 -14.23 17.90
C LEU A 176 13.01 -13.91 19.37
N LYS A 177 12.40 -14.84 20.12
CA LYS A 177 11.99 -14.62 21.51
C LYS A 177 13.20 -14.42 22.43
N ASP A 178 13.15 -13.34 23.20
CA ASP A 178 14.15 -12.98 24.21
C ASP A 178 13.46 -12.40 25.46
N ASP A 179 14.22 -12.04 26.50
CA ASP A 179 13.71 -11.42 27.74
C ASP A 179 13.07 -10.04 27.49
N ALA A 180 13.57 -9.32 26.48
CA ALA A 180 13.00 -8.07 25.99
C ALA A 180 12.36 -8.28 24.61
N PRO A 181 11.35 -7.47 24.21
CA PRO A 181 10.77 -7.57 22.89
C PRO A 181 11.82 -7.44 21.78
N HIS A 182 11.80 -8.36 20.81
CA HIS A 182 12.71 -8.32 19.66
C HIS A 182 12.50 -7.02 18.87
N LYS A 183 13.57 -6.28 18.53
CA LYS A 183 13.47 -5.11 17.65
C LYS A 183 14.02 -5.46 16.27
N PHE A 184 13.17 -5.35 15.25
CA PHE A 184 13.61 -5.51 13.87
C PHE A 184 14.42 -4.29 13.42
N GLY A 185 15.54 -4.57 12.77
CA GLY A 185 16.33 -3.59 12.04
C GLY A 185 15.94 -3.54 10.56
N PRO A 186 16.51 -2.57 9.80
CA PRO A 186 16.21 -2.42 8.38
C PRO A 186 16.72 -3.59 7.52
N PRO A 187 15.97 -3.99 6.47
CA PRO A 187 16.45 -4.95 5.47
C PRO A 187 17.53 -4.32 4.58
N THR A 188 18.16 -5.13 3.71
CA THR A 188 19.15 -4.58 2.75
C THR A 188 18.53 -4.03 1.47
N ASN A 189 17.29 -4.44 1.14
CA ASN A 189 16.49 -4.00 0.00
C ASN A 189 15.03 -4.47 0.15
N ILE A 190 14.12 -3.83 -0.58
CA ILE A 190 12.66 -4.04 -0.51
C ILE A 190 12.08 -4.21 -1.93
N LEU A 191 11.15 -5.15 -2.07
CA LEU A 191 10.24 -5.21 -3.22
C LEU A 191 8.86 -4.70 -2.81
N GLN A 192 8.44 -3.58 -3.37
CA GLN A 192 7.08 -3.06 -3.23
C GLN A 192 6.14 -3.80 -4.20
N ILE A 193 4.99 -4.26 -3.69
CA ILE A 193 4.05 -5.12 -4.39
C ILE A 193 2.64 -4.55 -4.26
N HIS A 194 2.01 -4.27 -5.40
CA HIS A 194 0.57 -4.06 -5.44
C HIS A 194 -0.16 -5.40 -5.60
N VAL A 195 -0.84 -5.88 -4.55
CA VAL A 195 -1.35 -7.27 -4.48
C VAL A 195 -2.27 -7.62 -5.66
N PRO A 196 -3.28 -6.81 -6.02
CA PRO A 196 -4.18 -7.10 -7.15
C PRO A 196 -3.53 -7.26 -8.52
N THR A 197 -2.37 -6.62 -8.74
CA THR A 197 -1.65 -6.67 -10.03
C THR A 197 -0.43 -7.59 -9.99
N ALA A 198 -0.04 -8.10 -8.83
CA ALA A 198 1.20 -8.84 -8.63
C ALA A 198 1.18 -10.26 -9.22
N THR A 199 0.03 -10.86 -9.44
CA THR A 199 -0.08 -12.21 -10.00
C THR A 199 -1.33 -12.30 -10.87
N ALA A 200 -1.42 -13.33 -11.73
CA ALA A 200 -2.61 -13.55 -12.55
C ALA A 200 -3.91 -13.68 -11.73
N GLY A 201 -3.83 -14.17 -10.49
CA GLY A 201 -4.98 -14.30 -9.59
C GLY A 201 -5.33 -13.03 -8.80
N GLY A 202 -4.39 -12.10 -8.61
CA GLY A 202 -4.65 -10.82 -7.93
C GLY A 202 -5.02 -10.90 -6.44
N THR A 203 -4.73 -12.01 -5.75
CA THR A 203 -5.09 -12.24 -4.34
C THR A 203 -3.87 -12.56 -3.48
N LEU A 204 -4.03 -12.47 -2.16
CA LEU A 204 -3.03 -12.92 -1.18
C LEU A 204 -2.74 -14.42 -1.32
N ALA A 205 -3.76 -15.27 -1.51
CA ALA A 205 -3.56 -16.69 -1.80
C ALA A 205 -2.75 -16.92 -3.09
N SER A 206 -3.01 -16.16 -4.16
CA SER A 206 -2.26 -16.25 -5.41
C SER A 206 -0.80 -15.81 -5.24
N LEU A 207 -0.55 -14.74 -4.49
CA LEU A 207 0.81 -14.28 -4.15
C LEU A 207 1.54 -15.29 -3.27
N THR A 208 0.84 -15.91 -2.31
CA THR A 208 1.38 -16.98 -1.44
C THR A 208 1.87 -18.15 -2.29
N ARG A 209 1.03 -18.65 -3.21
CA ARG A 209 1.42 -19.74 -4.13
C ARG A 209 2.61 -19.36 -5.01
N GLN A 210 2.74 -18.10 -5.42
CA GLN A 210 3.90 -17.63 -6.17
C GLN A 210 5.18 -17.73 -5.33
N PHE A 211 5.17 -17.29 -4.06
CA PHE A 211 6.34 -17.43 -3.18
C PHE A 211 6.63 -18.89 -2.79
N GLU A 212 5.62 -19.72 -2.58
CA GLU A 212 5.77 -21.16 -2.34
C GLU A 212 6.42 -21.85 -3.56
N ARG A 213 5.96 -21.56 -4.78
CA ARG A 213 6.57 -22.05 -6.03
C ARG A 213 8.04 -21.65 -6.15
N LEU A 214 8.37 -20.40 -5.82
CA LEU A 214 9.76 -19.91 -5.82
C LEU A 214 10.60 -20.63 -4.76
N ALA A 215 10.05 -20.84 -3.57
CA ALA A 215 10.71 -21.55 -2.49
C ALA A 215 11.02 -23.01 -2.87
N GLU A 216 10.06 -23.73 -3.45
CA GLU A 216 10.26 -25.09 -3.96
C GLU A 216 11.35 -25.14 -5.03
N ARG A 217 11.32 -24.20 -5.98
CA ARG A 217 12.32 -24.08 -7.04
C ARG A 217 13.73 -23.88 -6.48
N LEU A 218 13.88 -23.04 -5.45
CA LEU A 218 15.16 -22.81 -4.78
C LEU A 218 15.64 -24.03 -3.98
N ARG A 219 14.74 -24.71 -3.26
CA ARG A 219 15.09 -25.94 -2.50
C ARG A 219 15.53 -27.08 -3.43
N GLY A 220 14.94 -27.17 -4.61
CA GLY A 220 15.29 -28.14 -5.64
C GLY A 220 16.51 -27.78 -6.50
N ASP A 221 17.16 -26.64 -6.25
CA ASP A 221 18.23 -26.06 -7.08
C ASP A 221 17.89 -26.04 -8.58
N LEU A 222 16.63 -25.70 -8.88
CA LEU A 222 16.15 -25.64 -10.25
C LEU A 222 16.57 -24.32 -10.92
N PRO A 223 16.73 -24.32 -12.27
CA PRO A 223 16.97 -23.10 -13.04
C PRO A 223 15.90 -22.04 -12.76
N LYS A 224 16.29 -20.76 -12.78
CA LYS A 224 15.38 -19.62 -12.55
C LYS A 224 14.91 -19.10 -13.90
N ASP A 225 13.60 -18.90 -14.03
CA ASP A 225 13.05 -18.19 -15.18
C ASP A 225 13.15 -16.67 -14.95
N PRO A 226 13.17 -15.82 -16.00
CA PRO A 226 13.19 -14.36 -15.82
C PRO A 226 12.07 -13.83 -14.93
N SER A 227 10.89 -14.46 -14.98
CA SER A 227 9.74 -14.14 -14.13
C SER A 227 9.91 -14.57 -12.67
N ASP A 228 10.85 -15.47 -12.36
CA ASP A 228 11.24 -15.75 -10.97
C ASP A 228 12.17 -14.66 -10.45
N GLU A 229 13.11 -14.23 -11.28
CA GLU A 229 14.18 -13.31 -10.90
C GLU A 229 13.65 -11.96 -10.39
N ILE A 230 12.52 -11.46 -10.92
CA ILE A 230 11.87 -10.22 -10.46
C ILE A 230 11.28 -10.30 -9.04
N TYR A 231 11.10 -11.50 -8.47
CA TYR A 231 10.69 -11.71 -7.06
C TYR A 231 11.86 -12.11 -6.14
N LEU A 232 12.97 -12.54 -6.73
CA LEU A 232 14.11 -13.10 -5.99
C LEU A 232 15.15 -12.03 -5.65
N GLY A 233 15.97 -12.31 -4.63
CA GLY A 233 17.07 -11.43 -4.20
C GLY A 233 16.65 -10.32 -3.23
N TYR A 234 15.36 -10.18 -2.92
CA TYR A 234 14.87 -9.24 -1.92
C TYR A 234 14.91 -9.80 -0.50
N ASP A 235 15.30 -8.97 0.48
CA ASP A 235 15.25 -9.29 1.91
C ASP A 235 13.89 -8.95 2.54
N ALA A 236 13.11 -8.07 1.92
CA ALA A 236 11.77 -7.68 2.38
C ALA A 236 10.79 -7.49 1.22
N VAL A 237 9.50 -7.65 1.49
CA VAL A 237 8.41 -7.25 0.60
C VAL A 237 7.51 -6.26 1.33
N GLN A 238 7.12 -5.18 0.65
CA GLN A 238 6.14 -4.22 1.14
C GLN A 238 4.84 -4.34 0.33
N LEU A 239 3.72 -4.54 1.02
CA LEU A 239 2.42 -4.72 0.36
C LEU A 239 1.62 -3.42 0.31
N LEU A 240 0.91 -3.21 -0.80
CA LEU A 240 -0.20 -2.26 -0.91
C LEU A 240 -1.33 -2.81 -1.82
N PRO A 241 -2.61 -2.49 -1.57
CA PRO A 241 -3.15 -2.27 -0.23
C PRO A 241 -3.07 -3.53 0.66
N VAL A 242 -3.34 -3.37 1.95
CA VAL A 242 -3.73 -4.47 2.84
C VAL A 242 -5.08 -4.20 3.51
N GLU A 243 -5.45 -2.93 3.67
CA GLU A 243 -6.60 -2.48 4.45
C GLU A 243 -7.88 -2.34 3.60
N PRO A 244 -9.07 -2.51 4.22
CA PRO A 244 -10.33 -2.26 3.55
C PRO A 244 -10.41 -0.83 3.04
N THR A 245 -10.85 -0.67 1.81
CA THR A 245 -11.04 0.62 1.15
C THR A 245 -12.52 1.04 1.17
N THR A 246 -12.78 2.23 0.65
CA THR A 246 -14.12 2.70 0.28
C THR A 246 -14.90 1.69 -0.57
N VAL A 247 -16.23 1.79 -0.50
CA VAL A 247 -17.17 1.07 -1.36
C VAL A 247 -17.66 1.99 -2.49
N TYR A 248 -18.54 1.49 -3.36
CA TYR A 248 -19.14 2.30 -4.43
C TYR A 248 -19.86 3.55 -3.87
N GLU A 249 -19.46 4.76 -4.33
CA GLU A 249 -20.11 6.01 -3.89
C GLU A 249 -21.61 6.03 -4.22
N THR A 250 -21.95 5.51 -5.41
CA THR A 250 -23.32 5.23 -5.80
C THR A 250 -23.37 3.84 -6.43
N GLY A 251 -24.01 2.90 -5.76
CA GLY A 251 -24.07 1.50 -6.17
C GLY A 251 -24.79 0.66 -5.14
N PRO A 252 -25.00 -0.63 -5.41
CA PRO A 252 -25.50 -1.53 -4.39
C PRO A 252 -24.46 -1.68 -3.27
N ASP A 253 -24.90 -1.57 -2.01
CA ASP A 253 -24.09 -1.97 -0.88
C ASP A 253 -23.77 -3.47 -0.97
N PHE A 254 -22.60 -3.87 -0.46
CA PHE A 254 -22.20 -5.28 -0.41
C PHE A 254 -23.05 -6.11 0.55
N TRP A 255 -23.77 -5.45 1.45
CA TRP A 255 -24.70 -6.03 2.40
C TRP A 255 -26.02 -5.26 2.37
N GLN A 256 -27.09 -5.90 1.90
CA GLN A 256 -28.42 -5.28 1.82
C GLN A 256 -29.47 -6.15 2.49
N GLU A 257 -30.17 -5.58 3.46
CA GLU A 257 -31.18 -6.30 4.24
C GLU A 257 -32.58 -6.03 3.70
N ARG A 258 -33.35 -7.11 3.57
CA ARG A 258 -34.78 -7.10 3.28
C ARG A 258 -35.50 -7.76 4.45
N PRO A 259 -36.19 -6.99 5.31
CA PRO A 259 -36.93 -7.54 6.43
C PRO A 259 -38.01 -8.51 5.93
N VAL A 260 -38.06 -9.72 6.51
CA VAL A 260 -39.14 -10.68 6.27
C VAL A 260 -40.05 -10.71 7.49
N GLU A 261 -39.45 -10.89 8.68
CA GLU A 261 -40.08 -10.88 10.00
C GLU A 261 -39.11 -10.28 11.04
N ASP A 262 -39.56 -9.97 12.26
CA ASP A 262 -38.70 -9.35 13.28
C ASP A 262 -37.44 -10.18 13.61
N SER A 263 -37.57 -11.51 13.61
CA SER A 263 -36.48 -12.45 13.95
C SER A 263 -35.78 -13.07 12.73
N ARG A 264 -36.19 -12.68 11.51
CA ARG A 264 -35.67 -13.27 10.27
C ARG A 264 -35.60 -12.24 9.14
N ILE A 265 -34.41 -12.11 8.56
CA ILE A 265 -34.16 -11.20 7.45
C ILE A 265 -33.65 -11.98 6.24
N GLU A 266 -33.92 -11.46 5.04
CA GLU A 266 -33.26 -11.89 3.83
C GLU A 266 -32.15 -10.90 3.52
N VAL A 267 -30.92 -11.40 3.31
CA VAL A 267 -29.77 -10.55 3.03
C VAL A 267 -29.28 -10.83 1.62
N GLU A 268 -29.21 -9.78 0.82
CA GLU A 268 -28.53 -9.76 -0.47
C GLU A 268 -27.06 -9.41 -0.24
N LEU A 269 -26.18 -10.34 -0.60
CA LEU A 269 -24.75 -10.28 -0.38
C LEU A 269 -24.03 -10.21 -1.72
N ILE A 270 -23.18 -9.21 -1.87
CA ILE A 270 -22.31 -9.04 -3.04
C ILE A 270 -20.87 -9.14 -2.55
N ARG A 271 -20.07 -9.94 -3.23
CA ARG A 271 -18.63 -10.02 -2.93
C ARG A 271 -17.97 -8.68 -3.28
N PRO A 272 -17.20 -8.08 -2.35
CA PRO A 272 -16.44 -6.87 -2.65
C PRO A 272 -15.55 -7.03 -3.89
N ASP A 273 -15.66 -6.10 -4.82
CA ASP A 273 -14.96 -6.10 -6.12
C ASP A 273 -14.44 -4.70 -6.52
N THR A 274 -14.28 -3.80 -5.55
CA THR A 274 -13.69 -2.48 -5.80
C THR A 274 -12.21 -2.61 -6.16
N THR A 275 -11.77 -1.82 -7.15
CA THR A 275 -10.36 -1.68 -7.52
C THR A 275 -9.83 -0.35 -7.01
N ASN A 276 -8.74 -0.40 -6.24
CA ASN A 276 -8.17 0.78 -5.59
C ASN A 276 -6.67 0.54 -5.35
N TRP A 277 -5.89 1.62 -5.36
CA TRP A 277 -4.50 1.66 -4.89
C TRP A 277 -4.32 1.29 -3.41
N GLY A 278 -5.30 1.65 -2.57
CA GLY A 278 -5.26 1.41 -1.14
C GLY A 278 -5.42 2.64 -0.24
N TYR A 279 -5.42 3.84 -0.80
CA TYR A 279 -5.35 5.08 -0.02
C TYR A 279 -6.71 5.73 0.29
N ASP A 280 -7.79 5.30 -0.37
CA ASP A 280 -9.14 5.74 -0.02
C ASP A 280 -9.71 4.81 1.04
N ILE A 281 -9.35 5.08 2.29
CA ILE A 281 -9.73 4.30 3.46
C ILE A 281 -10.76 5.04 4.30
N VAL A 282 -11.63 4.31 4.98
CA VAL A 282 -12.68 4.87 5.84
C VAL A 282 -12.31 4.87 7.33
N ILE A 283 -11.09 4.42 7.66
CA ILE A 283 -10.58 4.11 9.02
C ILE A 283 -11.30 2.96 9.74
N SER A 284 -12.63 2.88 9.67
CA SER A 284 -13.37 1.77 10.24
C SER A 284 -12.89 0.43 9.66
N GLY A 285 -12.52 -0.49 10.54
CA GLY A 285 -12.15 -1.85 10.14
C GLY A 285 -10.73 -2.03 9.63
N MET A 286 -9.82 -1.03 9.72
CA MET A 286 -8.44 -1.22 9.21
C MET A 286 -7.63 -2.28 9.96
N ALA A 287 -8.12 -2.79 11.09
CA ALA A 287 -7.57 -4.00 11.71
C ALA A 287 -7.76 -5.25 10.83
N THR A 288 -8.82 -5.31 10.00
CA THR A 288 -9.14 -6.47 9.15
C THR A 288 -8.38 -6.46 7.83
N VAL A 289 -8.29 -7.60 7.17
CA VAL A 289 -7.73 -7.69 5.81
C VAL A 289 -8.77 -7.21 4.80
N ASN A 290 -8.35 -6.49 3.76
CA ASN A 290 -9.24 -6.08 2.68
C ASN A 290 -9.88 -7.31 2.01
N PRO A 291 -11.22 -7.44 2.01
CA PRO A 291 -11.90 -8.61 1.47
C PRO A 291 -11.71 -8.81 -0.04
N VAL A 292 -11.40 -7.75 -0.80
CA VAL A 292 -11.10 -7.85 -2.24
C VAL A 292 -9.82 -8.67 -2.50
N LEU A 293 -8.87 -8.64 -1.56
CA LEU A 293 -7.58 -9.32 -1.69
C LEU A 293 -7.66 -10.82 -1.35
N LEU A 294 -8.79 -11.29 -0.82
CA LEU A 294 -8.96 -12.64 -0.30
C LEU A 294 -9.61 -13.52 -1.36
N GLU A 295 -8.97 -14.62 -1.75
CA GLU A 295 -9.52 -15.60 -2.70
C GLU A 295 -10.69 -16.39 -2.11
N SER A 296 -10.56 -16.86 -0.86
CA SER A 296 -11.59 -17.58 -0.13
C SER A 296 -12.46 -16.68 0.75
N GLY A 297 -12.14 -15.38 0.83
CA GLY A 297 -12.81 -14.43 1.72
C GLY A 297 -12.39 -14.56 3.20
N ARG A 298 -11.22 -15.16 3.49
CA ARG A 298 -10.78 -15.42 4.87
C ARG A 298 -9.48 -14.69 5.22
N PRO A 299 -9.42 -13.97 6.35
CA PRO A 299 -8.24 -13.17 6.72
C PRO A 299 -6.97 -14.02 6.94
N ASP A 300 -7.12 -15.33 7.16
CA ASP A 300 -6.04 -16.33 7.19
C ASP A 300 -5.04 -16.21 6.02
N GLU A 301 -5.47 -15.79 4.83
CA GLU A 301 -4.59 -15.68 3.67
C GLU A 301 -3.42 -14.70 3.88
N LEU A 302 -3.60 -13.68 4.72
CA LEU A 302 -2.51 -12.76 5.06
C LEU A 302 -1.46 -13.43 5.95
N ALA A 303 -1.89 -14.24 6.92
CA ALA A 303 -0.99 -15.03 7.75
C ALA A 303 -0.30 -16.14 6.95
N ASP A 304 -0.96 -16.71 5.94
CA ASP A 304 -0.37 -17.69 5.03
C ASP A 304 0.75 -17.07 4.19
N LEU A 305 0.53 -15.85 3.68
CA LEU A 305 1.56 -15.10 2.96
C LEU A 305 2.76 -14.79 3.85
N ALA A 306 2.51 -14.28 5.07
CA ALA A 306 3.56 -14.05 6.06
C ALA A 306 4.36 -15.33 6.30
N ALA A 307 3.68 -16.47 6.48
CA ALA A 307 4.35 -17.74 6.71
C ALA A 307 5.16 -18.25 5.51
N ALA A 308 4.72 -17.99 4.27
CA ALA A 308 5.49 -18.32 3.07
C ALA A 308 6.78 -17.48 2.96
N LEU A 309 6.74 -16.22 3.40
CA LEU A 309 7.89 -15.30 3.43
C LEU A 309 8.88 -15.64 4.55
N HIS A 310 8.39 -15.89 5.77
CA HIS A 310 9.25 -16.22 6.92
C HIS A 310 9.93 -17.58 6.77
N ASN A 311 9.26 -18.55 6.15
CA ASN A 311 9.84 -19.88 5.86
C ASN A 311 10.57 -19.95 4.50
N PHE A 312 10.84 -18.81 3.87
CA PHE A 312 11.49 -18.77 2.56
C PHE A 312 12.93 -19.31 2.66
N PRO A 313 13.38 -20.16 1.71
CA PRO A 313 14.67 -20.84 1.80
C PRO A 313 15.85 -19.87 1.72
N ASN A 314 17.00 -20.30 2.28
CA ASN A 314 18.25 -19.55 2.44
C ASN A 314 18.19 -18.42 3.47
N LYS A 315 17.16 -17.58 3.42
CA LYS A 315 16.94 -16.49 4.37
C LYS A 315 15.43 -16.14 4.40
N PRO A 316 14.84 -15.97 5.60
CA PRO A 316 13.51 -15.38 5.75
C PRO A 316 13.42 -14.03 5.03
N LYS A 317 12.22 -13.73 4.50
CA LYS A 317 11.89 -12.42 3.94
C LYS A 317 11.00 -11.68 4.93
N MET A 318 11.32 -10.42 5.19
CA MET A 318 10.47 -9.56 6.01
C MET A 318 9.20 -9.19 5.25
N LEU A 319 8.08 -9.12 5.96
CA LEU A 319 6.81 -8.57 5.51
C LEU A 319 6.62 -7.15 6.08
N VAL A 320 6.44 -6.18 5.20
CA VAL A 320 6.19 -4.78 5.56
C VAL A 320 4.77 -4.41 5.17
N PHE A 321 3.98 -3.95 6.14
CA PHE A 321 2.66 -3.40 5.87
C PHE A 321 2.72 -1.92 5.61
N ASP A 322 1.88 -1.48 4.69
CA ASP A 322 1.49 -0.09 4.60
C ASP A 322 0.39 0.22 5.61
N VAL A 323 0.41 1.40 6.21
CA VAL A 323 -0.60 1.89 7.16
C VAL A 323 -1.00 3.31 6.77
N VAL A 324 -2.25 3.48 6.37
CA VAL A 324 -2.81 4.75 5.86
C VAL A 324 -3.73 5.40 6.89
N PHE A 325 -3.18 6.08 7.90
CA PHE A 325 -3.98 6.65 9.01
C PHE A 325 -4.02 8.19 9.02
N GLY A 326 -3.51 8.86 7.98
CA GLY A 326 -3.42 10.33 7.91
C GLY A 326 -4.75 11.06 7.67
N HIS A 327 -5.75 10.35 7.11
CA HIS A 327 -7.08 10.87 6.77
C HIS A 327 -8.12 9.75 6.79
N ALA A 328 -9.39 10.12 6.61
CA ALA A 328 -10.45 9.19 6.23
C ALA A 328 -11.23 9.75 5.03
N ASP A 329 -11.61 8.91 4.08
CA ASP A 329 -12.58 9.28 3.05
C ASP A 329 -13.92 9.68 3.69
N ASN A 330 -14.72 10.49 2.97
CA ASN A 330 -16.03 10.95 3.44
C ASN A 330 -17.02 9.82 3.73
N GLN A 331 -16.88 8.65 3.12
CA GLN A 331 -17.66 7.46 3.48
C GLN A 331 -17.45 7.05 4.95
N GLY A 332 -16.33 7.43 5.56
CA GLY A 332 -16.08 7.26 7.00
C GLY A 332 -17.13 7.94 7.89
N LEU A 333 -17.79 9.01 7.42
CA LEU A 333 -18.88 9.66 8.14
C LEU A 333 -20.12 8.77 8.30
N GLY A 334 -20.26 7.73 7.46
CA GLY A 334 -21.29 6.71 7.58
C GLY A 334 -20.86 5.50 8.42
N ALA A 335 -19.57 5.37 8.73
CA ALA A 335 -18.99 4.22 9.44
C ALA A 335 -18.58 4.53 10.89
N LEU A 336 -18.25 5.79 11.19
CA LEU A 336 -17.73 6.25 12.47
C LEU A 336 -18.54 7.43 12.99
N ASN A 337 -18.63 7.58 14.31
CA ASN A 337 -19.26 8.76 14.91
C ASN A 337 -18.42 10.03 14.69
N SER A 338 -19.05 11.20 14.85
CA SER A 338 -18.43 12.49 14.55
C SER A 338 -17.19 12.82 15.39
N HIS A 339 -16.99 12.18 16.55
CA HIS A 339 -15.86 12.46 17.42
C HIS A 339 -14.54 11.88 16.90
N TYR A 340 -14.57 11.03 15.88
CA TYR A 340 -13.36 10.58 15.18
C TYR A 340 -12.73 11.67 14.30
N PHE A 341 -13.47 12.74 13.98
CA PHE A 341 -13.09 13.68 12.93
C PHE A 341 -12.83 15.10 13.46
N ALA A 342 -11.76 15.71 12.97
CA ALA A 342 -11.40 17.11 13.24
C ALA A 342 -11.90 18.07 12.14
N GLY A 343 -12.66 17.56 11.15
CA GLY A 343 -13.24 18.32 10.05
C GLY A 343 -12.67 17.94 8.67
N PRO A 344 -13.17 18.55 7.58
CA PRO A 344 -12.84 18.15 6.22
C PRO A 344 -11.40 18.51 5.80
N ASN A 345 -10.84 17.71 4.89
CA ASN A 345 -9.55 17.96 4.22
C ASN A 345 -9.60 17.60 2.72
N MET A 346 -8.46 17.62 2.03
CA MET A 346 -8.39 17.33 0.59
C MET A 346 -8.65 15.87 0.21
N TYR A 347 -8.56 14.94 1.17
CA TYR A 347 -8.76 13.50 1.00
C TYR A 347 -10.05 12.99 1.66
N GLY A 348 -10.88 13.88 2.20
CA GLY A 348 -12.08 13.55 2.98
C GLY A 348 -12.12 14.29 4.31
N GLN A 349 -11.73 13.62 5.39
CA GLN A 349 -11.76 14.09 6.78
C GLN A 349 -10.37 13.97 7.44
N ASN A 350 -10.00 14.99 8.22
CA ASN A 350 -8.94 14.89 9.22
C ASN A 350 -9.44 14.07 10.41
N LEU A 351 -8.58 13.24 10.99
CA LEU A 351 -8.89 12.53 12.24
C LEU A 351 -8.56 13.40 13.45
N ASP A 352 -9.30 13.21 14.54
CA ASP A 352 -9.05 13.88 15.81
C ASP A 352 -8.01 13.14 16.66
N TYR A 353 -6.73 13.23 16.27
CA TYR A 353 -5.61 12.60 16.99
C TYR A 353 -5.42 13.11 18.42
N LYS A 354 -6.03 14.26 18.77
CA LYS A 354 -5.94 14.85 20.12
C LYS A 354 -7.04 14.33 21.05
N ASN A 355 -8.09 13.72 20.52
CA ASN A 355 -9.05 12.98 21.32
C ASN A 355 -8.41 11.69 21.87
N PRO A 356 -8.31 11.52 23.20
CA PRO A 356 -7.60 10.39 23.80
C PRO A 356 -8.21 9.02 23.45
N ALA A 357 -9.54 8.97 23.24
CA ALA A 357 -10.21 7.73 22.84
C ALA A 357 -9.87 7.36 21.39
N VAL A 358 -9.99 8.32 20.46
CA VAL A 358 -9.66 8.13 19.04
C VAL A 358 -8.20 7.71 18.89
N ARG A 359 -7.28 8.44 19.52
CA ARG A 359 -5.84 8.13 19.53
C ARG A 359 -5.57 6.71 20.00
N ALA A 360 -6.19 6.28 21.10
CA ALA A 360 -6.00 4.92 21.63
C ALA A 360 -6.60 3.83 20.72
N ILE A 361 -7.78 4.09 20.13
CA ILE A 361 -8.45 3.17 19.21
C ILE A 361 -7.63 2.98 17.94
N LEU A 362 -7.10 4.05 17.36
CA LEU A 362 -6.24 3.97 16.17
C LEU A 362 -4.96 3.15 16.46
N LEU A 363 -4.26 3.41 17.59
CA LEU A 363 -3.09 2.61 17.97
C LEU A 363 -3.44 1.12 18.17
N GLU A 364 -4.59 0.82 18.77
CA GLU A 364 -5.05 -0.56 18.92
C GLU A 364 -5.40 -1.20 17.58
N MET A 365 -5.98 -0.44 16.64
CA MET A 365 -6.28 -0.89 15.29
C MET A 365 -5.00 -1.25 14.53
N GLN A 366 -3.98 -0.38 14.58
CA GLN A 366 -2.66 -0.64 14.01
C GLN A 366 -2.05 -1.91 14.61
N ARG A 367 -2.10 -2.06 15.93
CA ARG A 367 -1.57 -3.25 16.59
C ARG A 367 -2.22 -4.54 16.09
N ARG A 368 -3.56 -4.60 16.07
CA ARG A 368 -4.29 -5.78 15.57
C ARG A 368 -3.91 -6.12 14.13
N LYS A 369 -3.74 -5.10 13.29
CA LYS A 369 -3.28 -5.28 11.91
C LYS A 369 -1.88 -5.88 11.86
N VAL A 370 -0.93 -5.29 12.59
CA VAL A 370 0.48 -5.70 12.55
C VAL A 370 0.69 -7.11 13.13
N ASP A 371 -0.13 -7.52 14.10
CA ASP A 371 -0.15 -8.87 14.68
C ASP A 371 -0.55 -10.00 13.70
N PHE A 372 -0.91 -9.69 12.44
CA PHE A 372 -0.93 -10.70 11.37
C PHE A 372 0.48 -11.24 11.05
N GLY A 373 1.53 -10.55 11.48
CA GLY A 373 2.92 -10.98 11.37
C GLY A 373 3.76 -10.12 10.44
N ALA A 374 3.60 -8.80 10.50
CA ALA A 374 4.52 -7.89 9.80
C ALA A 374 5.78 -7.62 10.64
N ASP A 375 6.95 -7.73 10.01
CA ASP A 375 8.26 -7.38 10.60
C ASP A 375 8.55 -5.86 10.48
N GLY A 376 7.83 -5.17 9.60
CA GLY A 376 7.96 -3.72 9.42
C GLY A 376 6.64 -3.02 9.07
N VAL A 377 6.63 -1.71 9.24
CA VAL A 377 5.50 -0.83 8.94
C VAL A 377 5.99 0.39 8.16
N ARG A 378 5.33 0.70 7.05
CA ARG A 378 5.40 2.01 6.40
C ARG A 378 4.15 2.80 6.81
N VAL A 379 4.35 3.97 7.42
CA VAL A 379 3.29 4.95 7.63
C VAL A 379 3.20 5.82 6.39
N ASP A 380 2.13 5.63 5.63
CA ASP A 380 1.83 6.42 4.44
C ASP A 380 1.42 7.85 4.82
N GLY A 381 1.79 8.82 4.00
CA GLY A 381 1.40 10.22 4.20
C GLY A 381 1.70 10.73 5.61
N ALA A 382 2.85 10.39 6.20
CA ALA A 382 3.18 10.74 7.58
C ALA A 382 3.20 12.27 7.83
N GLN A 383 3.32 13.07 6.77
CA GLN A 383 3.12 14.52 6.87
C GLN A 383 1.67 14.93 7.21
N ASP A 384 0.66 14.10 6.95
CA ASP A 384 -0.77 14.44 7.04
C ASP A 384 -1.35 14.27 8.46
N PHE A 385 -0.57 13.69 9.39
CA PHE A 385 -0.90 13.62 10.82
C PHE A 385 -0.79 15.01 11.44
N LYS A 386 -1.86 15.80 11.28
CA LYS A 386 -1.90 17.19 11.70
C LYS A 386 -3.10 17.46 12.61
N TRP A 387 -2.95 18.47 13.46
CA TRP A 387 -4.03 19.02 14.27
C TRP A 387 -3.98 20.54 14.21
N TRP A 388 -5.14 21.19 14.37
CA TRP A 388 -5.23 22.64 14.38
C TRP A 388 -4.89 23.18 15.77
N ASP A 389 -3.87 24.04 15.87
CA ASP A 389 -3.58 24.79 17.10
C ASP A 389 -4.34 26.12 17.11
N PRO A 390 -5.34 26.31 18.00
CA PRO A 390 -6.06 27.58 18.10
C PRO A 390 -5.20 28.76 18.56
N GLN A 391 -4.07 28.51 19.26
CA GLN A 391 -3.22 29.57 19.78
C GLN A 391 -2.34 30.17 18.68
N SER A 392 -1.68 29.32 17.87
CA SER A 392 -0.89 29.78 16.73
C SER A 392 -1.73 30.04 15.48
N GLN A 393 -2.96 29.52 15.41
CA GLN A 393 -3.81 29.49 14.21
C GLN A 393 -3.14 28.77 13.02
N GLU A 394 -2.47 27.66 13.31
CA GLU A 394 -1.75 26.88 12.31
C GLU A 394 -2.04 25.38 12.47
N MET A 395 -1.92 24.64 11.37
CA MET A 395 -1.89 23.17 11.43
C MET A 395 -0.50 22.73 11.89
N GLN A 396 -0.42 22.01 13.00
CA GLN A 396 0.83 21.43 13.51
C GLN A 396 0.87 19.93 13.24
N HIS A 397 2.07 19.39 13.05
CA HIS A 397 2.29 17.95 12.93
C HIS A 397 2.26 17.28 14.32
N ASP A 398 1.65 16.11 14.42
CA ASP A 398 1.62 15.30 15.66
C ASP A 398 2.76 14.29 15.67
N ASP A 399 4.01 14.77 15.75
CA ASP A 399 5.19 13.90 15.77
C ASP A 399 5.23 13.01 17.04
N GLU A 400 4.56 13.42 18.13
CA GLU A 400 4.34 12.57 19.31
C GLU A 400 3.50 11.33 18.95
N TYR A 401 2.49 11.47 18.09
CA TYR A 401 1.70 10.33 17.62
C TYR A 401 2.53 9.38 16.76
N LEU A 402 3.37 9.92 15.88
CA LEU A 402 4.27 9.11 15.07
C LEU A 402 5.23 8.28 15.94
N ASN A 403 5.72 8.84 17.06
CA ASN A 403 6.49 8.09 18.05
C ASN A 403 5.65 6.97 18.70
N LEU A 404 4.42 7.27 19.12
CA LEU A 404 3.54 6.26 19.71
C LEU A 404 3.23 5.10 18.76
N MET A 405 3.10 5.36 17.45
CA MET A 405 2.87 4.32 16.45
C MET A 405 4.01 3.31 16.39
N SER A 406 5.27 3.75 16.51
CA SER A 406 6.45 2.88 16.43
C SER A 406 6.84 2.22 17.76
N ASP A 407 6.35 2.75 18.89
CA ASP A 407 6.58 2.20 20.23
C ASP A 407 5.68 1.01 20.60
N ILE A 408 4.63 0.75 19.82
CA ILE A 408 3.70 -0.36 20.08
C ILE A 408 4.44 -1.70 20.05
N VAL A 409 4.40 -2.41 21.19
CA VAL A 409 4.79 -3.82 21.25
C VAL A 409 3.70 -4.68 20.63
N GLN A 410 4.12 -5.48 19.65
CA GLN A 410 3.31 -6.44 18.91
C GLN A 410 3.51 -7.84 19.49
N ASN A 411 2.54 -8.73 19.28
CA ASN A 411 2.64 -10.12 19.71
C ASN A 411 2.19 -11.08 18.62
N VAL A 412 3.10 -11.95 18.20
CA VAL A 412 2.80 -13.00 17.23
C VAL A 412 3.31 -14.34 17.77
N ALA A 413 2.44 -15.35 17.73
CA ALA A 413 2.76 -16.69 18.25
C ALA A 413 3.35 -16.66 19.69
N GLY A 414 2.90 -15.73 20.54
CA GLY A 414 3.42 -15.60 21.90
C GLY A 414 4.85 -15.03 22.01
N THR A 415 5.31 -14.34 20.97
CA THR A 415 6.58 -13.61 20.91
C THR A 415 6.32 -12.12 20.82
N ASP A 416 6.85 -11.36 21.78
CA ASP A 416 6.77 -9.91 21.79
C ASP A 416 7.85 -9.29 20.91
N TYR A 417 7.50 -8.29 20.11
CA TYR A 417 8.44 -7.61 19.22
C TYR A 417 8.04 -6.15 18.92
N ARG A 418 8.97 -5.39 18.34
CA ARG A 418 8.78 -4.06 17.77
C ARG A 418 9.19 -4.09 16.29
N PRO A 419 8.30 -3.72 15.35
CA PRO A 419 8.63 -3.73 13.93
C PRO A 419 9.65 -2.64 13.57
N TRP A 420 10.23 -2.77 12.38
CA TRP A 420 10.99 -1.69 11.74
C TRP A 420 10.03 -0.66 11.12
N PHE A 421 10.30 0.65 11.27
CA PHE A 421 9.38 1.71 10.82
C PHE A 421 9.98 2.59 9.72
N VAL A 422 9.14 2.89 8.72
CA VAL A 422 9.40 3.83 7.65
C VAL A 422 8.28 4.87 7.63
N PHE A 423 8.61 6.16 7.58
CA PHE A 423 7.63 7.24 7.43
C PHE A 423 7.74 7.85 6.04
N GLU A 424 6.64 7.83 5.30
CA GLU A 424 6.53 8.59 4.06
C GLU A 424 6.24 10.05 4.39
N ASP A 425 7.29 10.85 4.54
CA ASP A 425 7.18 12.27 4.88
C ASP A 425 8.13 13.13 4.03
N GLY A 426 7.54 14.08 3.31
CA GLY A 426 8.23 15.08 2.50
C GLY A 426 7.89 16.51 2.92
N ARG A 427 7.58 16.75 4.20
CA ARG A 427 7.21 18.09 4.68
C ARG A 427 8.28 19.13 4.27
N PRO A 428 7.89 20.35 3.85
CA PRO A 428 6.56 20.96 3.98
C PRO A 428 5.61 20.71 2.79
N TRP A 429 5.74 19.61 2.05
CA TRP A 429 4.73 19.19 1.06
C TRP A 429 3.29 19.37 1.59
N PRO A 430 2.35 19.92 0.79
CA PRO A 430 2.45 20.23 -0.65
C PRO A 430 2.76 21.71 -0.96
N GLN A 431 3.47 22.45 -0.11
CA GLN A 431 3.90 23.83 -0.43
C GLN A 431 4.62 23.88 -1.79
N GLU A 432 4.42 24.95 -2.58
CA GLU A 432 4.91 25.01 -3.98
C GLU A 432 6.43 24.78 -4.11
N ASP A 433 7.23 25.24 -3.14
CA ASP A 433 8.69 25.16 -3.13
C ASP A 433 9.25 23.94 -2.36
N TRP A 434 8.40 22.99 -1.96
CA TRP A 434 8.77 21.81 -1.16
C TRP A 434 9.97 21.03 -1.74
N GLU A 435 10.11 20.96 -3.08
CA GLU A 435 11.25 20.27 -3.72
C GLU A 435 12.60 20.91 -3.37
N LEU A 436 12.60 22.17 -2.94
CA LEU A 436 13.77 22.91 -2.45
C LEU A 436 13.82 22.93 -0.92
N SER A 437 12.68 23.13 -0.25
CA SER A 437 12.62 23.34 1.20
C SER A 437 12.59 22.07 2.04
N SER A 438 12.15 20.92 1.49
CA SER A 438 12.12 19.67 2.23
C SER A 438 13.53 19.12 2.51
N THR A 439 13.73 18.66 3.74
CA THR A 439 14.94 17.98 4.18
C THR A 439 14.81 16.46 4.11
N TYR A 440 13.59 15.92 3.95
CA TYR A 440 13.25 14.49 4.00
C TYR A 440 13.74 13.79 5.28
N ARG A 441 13.98 14.56 6.36
CA ARG A 441 14.58 14.09 7.62
C ARG A 441 13.82 14.57 8.86
N ALA A 442 12.70 15.26 8.68
CA ALA A 442 11.96 15.88 9.78
C ALA A 442 11.54 14.87 10.84
N VAL A 443 11.04 13.69 10.43
CA VAL A 443 10.66 12.63 11.36
C VAL A 443 11.91 11.99 11.96
N ILE A 444 12.89 11.58 11.14
CA ILE A 444 14.14 10.93 11.62
C ILE A 444 14.87 11.79 12.66
N GLU A 445 14.95 13.10 12.47
CA GLU A 445 15.68 14.01 13.37
C GLU A 445 14.98 14.23 14.71
N GLN A 446 13.67 13.99 14.78
CA GLN A 446 12.85 14.25 15.97
C GLN A 446 12.38 12.96 16.66
N HIS A 447 12.50 11.81 15.98
CA HIS A 447 12.06 10.53 16.49
C HIS A 447 13.01 9.99 17.58
N ALA A 448 12.46 9.33 18.59
CA ALA A 448 13.24 8.72 19.66
C ALA A 448 13.98 7.41 19.28
N ASP A 449 13.66 6.80 18.13
CA ASP A 449 14.20 5.53 17.67
C ASP A 449 15.17 5.81 16.51
N GLU A 450 16.46 5.50 16.74
CA GLU A 450 17.54 5.76 15.78
C GLU A 450 17.44 4.90 14.50
N ASP A 451 16.65 3.82 14.53
CA ASP A 451 16.47 2.89 13.41
C ASP A 451 15.21 3.19 12.57
N VAL A 452 14.59 4.36 12.76
CA VAL A 452 13.49 4.86 11.92
C VAL A 452 14.02 5.38 10.57
N PHE A 453 13.24 5.13 9.52
CA PHE A 453 13.56 5.54 8.15
C PHE A 453 12.51 6.48 7.58
N GLN A 454 12.90 7.26 6.57
CA GLN A 454 11.99 8.07 5.76
C GLN A 454 12.20 7.83 4.27
N TRP A 455 11.22 8.20 3.46
CA TRP A 455 11.41 8.27 2.01
C TRP A 455 12.45 9.34 1.61
N GLY A 456 13.47 8.94 0.86
CA GLY A 456 14.51 9.85 0.38
C GLY A 456 14.06 10.69 -0.84
N PRO A 457 14.86 11.69 -1.25
CA PRO A 457 14.47 12.70 -2.25
C PRO A 457 14.26 12.15 -3.67
N LEU A 458 14.84 10.99 -4.00
CA LEU A 458 14.62 10.32 -5.30
C LEU A 458 13.46 9.30 -5.26
N THR A 459 12.98 8.99 -4.06
CA THR A 459 11.90 8.03 -3.81
C THR A 459 10.59 8.78 -3.56
N PHE A 460 10.62 9.83 -2.74
CA PHE A 460 9.46 10.68 -2.52
C PHE A 460 9.02 11.35 -3.82
N ALA A 461 7.72 11.65 -3.90
CA ALA A 461 6.96 12.16 -5.03
C ALA A 461 7.73 12.79 -6.22
N HIS A 462 7.14 12.63 -7.41
CA HIS A 462 7.43 13.40 -8.62
C HIS A 462 8.73 13.13 -9.40
N ASN A 463 9.47 12.07 -9.09
CA ASN A 463 10.69 11.73 -9.81
C ASN A 463 10.44 11.18 -11.23
N THR A 464 11.06 11.80 -12.24
CA THR A 464 10.81 11.58 -13.68
C THR A 464 12.14 11.42 -14.44
N PRO A 465 12.83 10.28 -14.27
CA PRO A 465 14.21 10.08 -14.77
C PRO A 465 14.36 10.05 -16.30
N PHE A 466 13.25 10.10 -17.04
CA PHE A 466 13.23 10.19 -18.50
C PHE A 466 13.21 11.63 -19.05
N ILE A 467 13.13 12.66 -18.19
CA ILE A 467 13.27 14.05 -18.64
C ILE A 467 14.74 14.36 -18.85
N TYR A 468 15.08 14.90 -20.01
CA TYR A 468 16.46 15.21 -20.36
C TYR A 468 17.06 16.27 -19.42
N GLY A 469 18.23 15.99 -18.84
CA GLY A 469 18.91 16.81 -17.85
C GLY A 469 18.54 16.50 -16.39
N TYR A 470 17.67 15.50 -16.15
CA TYR A 470 17.20 15.13 -14.81
C TYR A 470 18.35 14.82 -13.84
N TRP A 471 19.34 14.03 -14.25
CA TRP A 471 20.41 13.59 -13.35
C TRP A 471 21.31 14.73 -12.87
N LEU A 472 21.61 15.69 -13.74
CA LEU A 472 22.37 16.88 -13.36
C LEU A 472 21.52 17.88 -12.57
N SER A 473 20.22 18.00 -12.85
CA SER A 473 19.33 18.88 -12.07
C SER A 473 19.14 18.39 -10.63
N LYS A 474 19.19 17.06 -10.42
CA LYS A 474 19.15 16.43 -9.09
C LYS A 474 20.52 16.23 -8.46
N TRP A 475 21.61 16.74 -9.05
CA TRP A 475 22.98 16.55 -8.55
C TRP A 475 23.16 16.90 -7.07
N TRP A 476 22.63 18.05 -6.66
CA TRP A 476 22.72 18.51 -5.27
C TRP A 476 21.94 17.60 -4.30
N ARG A 477 20.75 17.10 -4.69
CA ARG A 477 20.00 16.10 -3.91
C ARG A 477 20.75 14.78 -3.82
N ILE A 478 21.42 14.35 -4.88
CA ILE A 478 22.29 13.17 -4.86
C ILE A 478 23.45 13.37 -3.87
N LYS A 479 24.07 14.55 -3.85
CA LYS A 479 25.11 14.88 -2.85
C LYS A 479 24.57 14.82 -1.41
N GLU A 480 23.36 15.30 -1.16
CA GLU A 480 22.70 15.18 0.15
C GLU A 480 22.43 13.72 0.53
N MET A 481 21.92 12.90 -0.41
CA MET A 481 21.73 11.46 -0.18
C MET A 481 23.03 10.80 0.23
N LEU A 482 24.12 11.10 -0.45
CA LEU A 482 25.40 10.50 -0.15
C LEU A 482 25.97 10.92 1.22
N ASP A 483 25.65 12.13 1.69
CA ASP A 483 26.08 12.67 3.00
C ASP A 483 25.22 12.15 4.16
N ARG A 484 23.90 11.99 3.96
CA ARG A 484 22.93 11.78 5.07
C ARG A 484 21.86 10.71 4.83
N GLY A 485 21.94 9.94 3.74
CA GLY A 485 20.89 9.02 3.31
C GLY A 485 20.87 7.64 3.98
N ALA A 486 21.68 7.37 5.02
CA ALA A 486 21.75 6.07 5.68
C ALA A 486 20.41 5.57 6.24
N ASN A 487 19.53 6.48 6.65
CA ASN A 487 18.17 6.23 7.15
C ASN A 487 17.08 6.56 6.11
N TRP A 488 17.42 6.55 4.82
CA TRP A 488 16.43 6.76 3.75
C TRP A 488 16.07 5.49 3.02
N ILE A 489 14.81 5.39 2.60
CA ILE A 489 14.44 4.56 1.46
C ILE A 489 14.98 5.25 0.21
N SER A 490 15.65 4.48 -0.65
CA SER A 490 16.35 4.96 -1.83
C SER A 490 15.85 4.23 -3.08
N GLY A 491 16.12 4.83 -4.24
CA GLY A 491 15.64 4.34 -5.54
C GLY A 491 14.61 5.26 -6.15
N THR A 492 14.36 5.10 -7.45
CA THR A 492 13.51 5.98 -8.28
C THR A 492 12.24 5.33 -8.78
N ALA A 493 12.03 4.04 -8.50
CA ALA A 493 10.94 3.24 -9.07
C ALA A 493 10.06 2.66 -7.96
N ASN A 494 9.07 3.44 -7.54
CA ASN A 494 7.99 3.03 -6.65
C ASN A 494 6.63 3.28 -7.33
N HIS A 495 5.54 2.92 -6.66
CA HIS A 495 4.19 3.09 -7.19
C HIS A 495 3.84 4.57 -7.50
N ASP A 496 4.32 5.54 -6.72
CA ASP A 496 4.08 6.97 -6.96
C ASP A 496 4.90 7.54 -8.11
N THR A 497 6.20 7.24 -8.15
CA THR A 497 7.08 7.80 -9.17
C THR A 497 6.75 7.23 -10.54
N LEU A 498 6.41 5.94 -10.64
CA LEU A 498 5.95 5.34 -11.88
C LEU A 498 4.62 5.94 -12.34
N ARG A 499 3.64 6.15 -11.43
CA ARG A 499 2.39 6.86 -11.76
C ARG A 499 2.69 8.27 -12.25
N ARG A 500 3.57 9.00 -11.57
CA ARG A 500 3.91 10.36 -12.01
C ARG A 500 4.43 10.33 -13.44
N GLY A 501 5.27 9.36 -13.78
CA GLY A 501 5.84 9.21 -15.12
C GLY A 501 4.78 9.18 -16.22
N THR A 502 3.63 8.56 -15.96
CA THR A 502 2.53 8.40 -16.94
C THR A 502 1.67 9.65 -17.05
N GLN A 503 1.73 10.54 -16.06
CA GLN A 503 1.04 11.83 -15.99
C GLN A 503 1.82 12.98 -16.66
N VAL A 504 3.08 12.77 -17.06
CA VAL A 504 3.92 13.82 -17.64
C VAL A 504 3.53 14.15 -19.08
N ASN A 505 3.51 15.44 -19.44
CA ASN A 505 3.32 15.87 -20.82
C ASN A 505 4.43 15.32 -21.75
N PRO A 506 4.11 14.47 -22.75
CA PRO A 506 5.12 13.90 -23.65
C PRO A 506 5.76 14.90 -24.61
N LYS A 507 5.33 16.18 -24.59
CA LYS A 507 5.95 17.27 -25.34
C LYS A 507 7.11 17.94 -24.61
N LEU A 508 7.37 17.59 -23.34
CA LEU A 508 8.57 18.04 -22.64
C LEU A 508 9.84 17.49 -23.32
N ASN A 509 11.01 17.96 -22.87
CA ASN A 509 12.28 17.51 -23.40
C ASN A 509 12.59 16.08 -22.91
N ILE A 510 11.99 15.07 -23.54
CA ILE A 510 12.14 13.66 -23.16
C ILE A 510 13.49 13.12 -23.67
N ASN A 511 14.19 12.33 -22.84
CA ASN A 511 15.39 11.62 -23.24
C ASN A 511 15.03 10.45 -24.20
N THR A 512 15.02 10.73 -25.50
CA THR A 512 14.75 9.74 -26.56
C THR A 512 15.86 8.71 -26.76
N ARG A 513 16.96 8.77 -26.00
CA ARG A 513 18.01 7.74 -26.03
C ARG A 513 17.64 6.50 -25.20
N LEU A 514 16.61 6.59 -24.38
CA LEU A 514 16.12 5.48 -23.56
C LEU A 514 15.36 4.44 -24.41
N GLY A 515 14.71 4.84 -25.49
CA GLY A 515 13.96 3.91 -26.35
C GLY A 515 13.44 4.58 -27.61
N GLU A 516 13.01 3.76 -28.57
CA GLU A 516 12.41 4.22 -29.83
C GLU A 516 10.95 4.59 -29.65
N THR A 517 10.27 3.93 -28.71
CA THR A 517 8.87 4.20 -28.36
C THR A 517 8.75 4.84 -26.97
N ARG A 518 7.62 5.51 -26.72
CA ARG A 518 7.33 6.09 -25.38
C ARG A 518 7.23 5.02 -24.29
N MET A 519 6.71 3.85 -24.63
CA MET A 519 6.64 2.71 -23.71
C MET A 519 8.05 2.26 -23.32
N GLU A 520 8.94 2.04 -24.31
CA GLU A 520 10.33 1.68 -24.05
C GLU A 520 11.08 2.74 -23.23
N ILE A 521 10.84 4.03 -23.51
CA ILE A 521 11.43 5.13 -22.73
C ILE A 521 10.98 5.04 -21.27
N LEU A 522 9.68 4.87 -21.02
CA LEU A 522 9.13 4.77 -19.66
C LEU A 522 9.65 3.52 -18.94
N GLU A 523 9.54 2.36 -19.58
CA GLU A 523 10.04 1.08 -19.05
C GLU A 523 11.51 1.18 -18.68
N LYS A 524 12.37 1.67 -19.59
CA LYS A 524 13.81 1.78 -19.35
C LYS A 524 14.17 2.89 -18.36
N ALA A 525 13.31 3.88 -18.13
CA ALA A 525 13.56 4.92 -17.15
C ALA A 525 13.38 4.41 -15.71
N TYR A 526 12.41 3.53 -15.48
CA TYR A 526 12.09 2.96 -14.17
C TYR A 526 12.68 1.55 -13.94
N ASP A 527 13.07 0.83 -14.98
CA ASP A 527 13.91 -0.39 -14.95
C ASP A 527 15.25 -0.15 -15.66
N ASN A 528 15.99 0.86 -15.20
CA ASN A 528 17.27 1.24 -15.80
C ASN A 528 18.46 0.53 -15.13
N PRO A 529 19.25 -0.28 -15.84
CA PRO A 529 20.34 -1.02 -15.21
C PRO A 529 21.46 -0.14 -14.64
N ALA A 530 21.73 1.05 -15.21
CA ALA A 530 22.72 1.98 -14.66
C ALA A 530 22.20 2.68 -13.40
N VAL A 531 20.92 3.06 -13.35
CA VAL A 531 20.29 3.67 -12.16
C VAL A 531 20.24 2.67 -11.02
N SER A 532 19.83 1.44 -11.30
CA SER A 532 19.80 0.37 -10.31
C SER A 532 21.22 0.03 -9.83
N MET A 533 22.21 -0.01 -10.72
CA MET A 533 23.61 -0.18 -10.32
C MET A 533 24.06 0.92 -9.35
N LEU A 534 23.75 2.18 -9.64
CA LEU A 534 24.06 3.30 -8.77
C LEU A 534 23.37 3.16 -7.39
N THR A 535 22.09 2.82 -7.39
CA THR A 535 21.29 2.66 -6.17
C THR A 535 21.80 1.52 -5.29
N TYR A 536 22.09 0.36 -5.89
CA TYR A 536 22.48 -0.84 -5.14
C TYR A 536 23.97 -0.90 -4.79
N ALA A 537 24.85 -0.34 -5.62
CA ALA A 537 26.31 -0.45 -5.44
C ALA A 537 26.99 0.84 -4.96
N ALA A 538 26.30 1.99 -4.92
CA ALA A 538 26.90 3.27 -4.52
C ALA A 538 26.10 4.05 -3.48
N PHE A 539 24.77 4.13 -3.60
CA PHE A 539 23.96 4.98 -2.72
C PHE A 539 23.75 4.36 -1.32
N PRO A 540 23.73 5.21 -0.27
CA PRO A 540 23.32 4.82 1.08
C PRO A 540 21.80 4.60 1.16
N GLY A 541 21.34 4.11 2.31
CA GLY A 541 19.92 3.84 2.58
C GLY A 541 19.48 2.46 2.12
N VAL A 542 18.18 2.21 2.08
CA VAL A 542 17.59 0.91 1.69
C VAL A 542 16.96 1.04 0.30
N PRO A 543 17.48 0.36 -0.74
CA PRO A 543 16.87 0.35 -2.06
C PRO A 543 15.47 -0.28 -2.04
N MET A 544 14.51 0.39 -2.68
CA MET A 544 13.18 -0.15 -2.94
C MET A 544 12.91 -0.17 -4.44
N ASP A 545 12.48 -1.34 -4.93
CA ASP A 545 11.98 -1.49 -6.30
C ASP A 545 10.47 -1.77 -6.28
N PHE A 546 9.77 -1.38 -7.34
CA PHE A 546 8.37 -1.74 -7.55
C PHE A 546 8.23 -2.90 -8.52
N LEU A 547 7.39 -3.88 -8.17
CA LEU A 547 7.19 -5.07 -8.98
C LEU A 547 6.72 -4.73 -10.40
N ASN A 548 5.77 -3.81 -10.59
CA ASN A 548 5.33 -3.43 -11.94
C ASN A 548 6.46 -2.80 -12.75
N ALA A 549 7.32 -1.97 -12.14
CA ALA A 549 8.46 -1.39 -12.83
C ALA A 549 9.45 -2.47 -13.29
N THR A 550 9.87 -3.37 -12.40
CA THR A 550 10.82 -4.46 -12.71
C THR A 550 10.24 -5.51 -13.65
N ALA A 551 8.92 -5.71 -13.63
CA ALA A 551 8.21 -6.55 -14.58
C ALA A 551 7.98 -5.85 -15.93
N ARG A 552 8.29 -4.55 -16.05
CA ARG A 552 7.90 -3.68 -17.18
C ARG A 552 6.42 -3.77 -17.49
N ALA A 553 5.62 -3.93 -16.45
CA ALA A 553 4.18 -3.85 -16.51
C ALA A 553 3.76 -2.38 -16.42
N ASN A 554 2.63 -2.07 -17.03
CA ASN A 554 2.05 -0.75 -16.98
C ASN A 554 1.57 -0.42 -15.55
N TRP A 555 1.39 0.86 -15.30
CA TRP A 555 0.92 1.37 -14.01
C TRP A 555 0.24 2.73 -14.18
N GLY A 556 -0.67 3.08 -13.29
CA GLY A 556 -1.38 4.36 -13.35
C GLY A 556 -2.31 4.51 -12.16
N PHE A 557 -3.02 5.64 -12.06
CA PHE A 557 -4.05 5.80 -11.04
C PHE A 557 -5.24 4.89 -11.36
N ILE A 558 -5.65 4.05 -10.41
CA ILE A 558 -6.72 3.06 -10.60
C ILE A 558 -7.71 3.16 -9.45
N ARG A 559 -8.96 3.44 -9.78
CA ARG A 559 -10.06 3.57 -8.82
C ARG A 559 -11.42 3.41 -9.50
N ASN A 560 -12.20 2.38 -9.19
CA ASN A 560 -13.49 2.12 -9.88
C ASN A 560 -14.75 2.49 -9.08
N GLN A 561 -14.60 2.97 -7.85
CA GLN A 561 -15.71 3.27 -6.96
C GLN A 561 -16.27 4.70 -7.08
N ASP A 562 -15.57 5.59 -7.80
CA ASP A 562 -15.96 6.98 -7.98
C ASP A 562 -17.20 7.13 -8.86
N ASP A 563 -18.23 7.81 -8.34
CA ASP A 563 -19.37 8.25 -9.12
C ASP A 563 -19.33 9.77 -9.36
N LYS A 564 -19.08 10.55 -8.30
CA LYS A 564 -19.15 12.00 -8.35
C LYS A 564 -18.05 12.58 -9.23
N TYR A 565 -16.80 12.15 -9.03
CA TYR A 565 -15.62 12.71 -9.72
C TYR A 565 -14.97 11.74 -10.72
N GLY A 566 -15.53 10.55 -10.95
CA GLY A 566 -14.88 9.52 -11.78
C GLY A 566 -14.55 9.98 -13.21
N VAL A 567 -15.41 10.77 -13.84
CA VAL A 567 -15.15 11.33 -15.19
C VAL A 567 -13.99 12.33 -15.17
N LYS A 568 -13.88 13.14 -14.11
CA LYS A 568 -12.77 14.09 -13.93
C LYS A 568 -11.45 13.34 -13.75
N VAL A 569 -11.43 12.32 -12.89
CA VAL A 569 -10.23 11.50 -12.65
C VAL A 569 -9.76 10.85 -13.95
N VAL A 570 -10.67 10.29 -14.76
CA VAL A 570 -10.31 9.71 -16.07
C VAL A 570 -9.79 10.77 -17.04
N ALA A 571 -10.32 11.99 -16.98
CA ALA A 571 -9.81 13.10 -17.79
C ALA A 571 -8.37 13.47 -17.41
N GLU A 572 -8.04 13.45 -16.12
CA GLU A 572 -6.67 13.68 -15.61
C GLU A 572 -5.72 12.52 -16.00
N GLU A 573 -6.21 11.28 -16.00
CA GLU A 573 -5.44 10.08 -16.39
C GLU A 573 -5.40 9.82 -17.90
N ALA A 574 -6.11 10.58 -18.72
CA ALA A 574 -6.19 10.40 -20.18
C ALA A 574 -4.80 10.41 -20.87
N ILE A 575 -3.84 11.09 -20.26
CA ILE A 575 -2.45 11.13 -20.72
C ILE A 575 -1.73 9.78 -20.64
N SER A 576 -2.14 8.88 -19.73
CA SER A 576 -1.61 7.53 -19.59
C SER A 576 -1.76 6.73 -20.90
N LEU A 577 -2.84 6.94 -21.68
CA LEU A 577 -3.02 6.35 -23.02
C LEU A 577 -1.90 6.76 -24.00
N LYS A 578 -1.33 7.96 -23.86
CA LYS A 578 -0.27 8.46 -24.75
C LYS A 578 1.10 7.85 -24.46
N TRP A 579 1.30 7.34 -23.26
CA TRP A 579 2.55 6.75 -22.80
C TRP A 579 2.57 5.23 -22.91
N GLN A 580 1.49 4.57 -22.49
CA GLN A 580 1.52 3.16 -22.09
C GLN A 580 0.74 2.21 -23.01
N VAL A 581 0.00 2.76 -23.97
CA VAL A 581 -0.86 1.99 -24.86
C VAL A 581 -0.58 2.40 -26.29
N ASP A 582 0.00 1.51 -27.08
CA ASP A 582 0.15 1.66 -28.52
C ASP A 582 -0.97 0.94 -29.29
N GLU A 583 -0.97 1.09 -30.61
CA GLU A 583 -2.01 0.51 -31.48
C GLU A 583 -2.04 -1.03 -31.38
N TYR A 584 -0.88 -1.67 -31.32
CA TYR A 584 -0.79 -3.12 -31.20
C TYR A 584 -1.37 -3.61 -29.86
N ARG A 585 -0.93 -3.03 -28.74
CA ARG A 585 -1.39 -3.37 -27.39
C ARG A 585 -2.89 -3.17 -27.23
N TYR A 586 -3.45 -2.10 -27.79
CA TYR A 586 -4.90 -1.90 -27.80
C TYR A 586 -5.60 -2.93 -28.69
N SER A 587 -5.02 -3.33 -29.82
CA SER A 587 -5.64 -4.30 -30.74
C SER A 587 -5.77 -5.72 -30.17
N VAL A 588 -4.94 -6.08 -29.16
CA VAL A 588 -5.01 -7.39 -28.50
C VAL A 588 -6.42 -7.59 -27.90
N PRO A 589 -7.17 -8.64 -28.28
CA PRO A 589 -8.58 -8.80 -27.87
C PRO A 589 -8.80 -8.81 -26.35
N GLY A 590 -7.84 -9.32 -25.58
CA GLY A 590 -7.92 -9.36 -24.12
C GLY A 590 -7.76 -8.01 -23.41
N ASN A 591 -7.18 -7.00 -24.08
CA ASN A 591 -6.94 -5.68 -23.51
C ASN A 591 -8.13 -4.76 -23.78
N PHE A 592 -8.46 -3.87 -22.83
CA PHE A 592 -9.50 -2.84 -22.99
C PHE A 592 -10.86 -3.37 -23.47
N ARG A 593 -11.28 -4.54 -22.95
CA ARG A 593 -12.48 -5.25 -23.41
C ARG A 593 -13.74 -4.42 -23.18
N ARG A 594 -13.88 -3.82 -21.99
CA ARG A 594 -15.08 -3.05 -21.63
C ARG A 594 -15.20 -1.81 -22.50
N LEU A 595 -14.10 -1.11 -22.78
CA LEU A 595 -14.11 0.04 -23.68
C LEU A 595 -14.42 -0.34 -25.14
N LYS A 596 -13.92 -1.49 -25.61
CA LYS A 596 -14.27 -2.01 -26.94
C LYS A 596 -15.74 -2.36 -27.05
N ASP A 597 -16.31 -3.00 -26.03
CA ASP A 597 -17.74 -3.32 -25.97
C ASP A 597 -18.62 -2.05 -25.96
N LEU A 598 -18.08 -0.93 -25.47
CA LEU A 598 -18.73 0.39 -25.53
C LEU A 598 -18.61 1.08 -26.89
N GLY A 599 -17.86 0.50 -27.86
CA GLY A 599 -17.72 1.02 -29.22
C GLY A 599 -16.39 1.73 -29.51
N PHE A 600 -15.39 1.65 -28.63
CA PHE A 600 -14.03 2.12 -28.91
C PHE A 600 -13.19 0.96 -29.47
N GLU A 601 -13.42 0.56 -30.72
CA GLU A 601 -12.79 -0.64 -31.30
C GLU A 601 -11.28 -0.45 -31.56
N THR A 602 -10.87 0.79 -31.86
CA THR A 602 -9.47 1.13 -32.14
C THR A 602 -8.90 2.13 -31.13
N ARG A 603 -7.57 2.15 -31.03
CA ARG A 603 -6.87 3.10 -30.17
C ARG A 603 -7.12 4.56 -30.58
N GLU A 604 -7.17 4.83 -31.88
CA GLU A 604 -7.32 6.20 -32.37
C GLU A 604 -8.70 6.78 -32.03
N GLU A 605 -9.74 5.94 -32.04
CA GLU A 605 -11.08 6.30 -31.59
C GLU A 605 -11.11 6.69 -30.11
N LEU A 606 -10.51 5.88 -29.23
CA LEU A 606 -10.42 6.19 -27.80
C LEU A 606 -9.57 7.44 -27.56
N LYS A 607 -8.42 7.55 -28.25
CA LYS A 607 -7.54 8.72 -28.17
C LYS A 607 -8.29 10.00 -28.52
N ARG A 608 -9.11 9.97 -29.58
CA ARG A 608 -9.89 11.14 -30.00
C ARG A 608 -10.87 11.58 -28.92
N PHE A 609 -11.57 10.65 -28.26
CA PHE A 609 -12.41 10.96 -27.10
C PHE A 609 -11.60 11.63 -25.96
N PHE A 610 -10.44 11.06 -25.63
CA PHE A 610 -9.52 11.60 -24.61
C PHE A 610 -8.78 12.88 -24.99
N GLU A 611 -8.81 13.32 -26.25
CA GLU A 611 -8.33 14.65 -26.63
C GLU A 611 -9.34 15.75 -26.28
N PHE A 612 -10.65 15.45 -26.34
CA PHE A 612 -11.69 16.40 -25.99
C PHE A 612 -12.00 16.42 -24.50
N LEU A 613 -12.09 15.25 -23.85
CA LEU A 613 -12.60 15.13 -22.49
C LEU A 613 -11.88 16.07 -21.48
N PRO A 614 -10.54 16.14 -21.40
CA PRO A 614 -9.87 17.02 -20.43
C PRO A 614 -10.18 18.50 -20.64
N ALA A 615 -10.18 18.96 -21.89
CA ALA A 615 -10.50 20.34 -22.23
C ALA A 615 -11.97 20.68 -21.88
N LEU A 616 -12.89 19.73 -22.08
CA LEU A 616 -14.29 19.91 -21.73
C LEU A 616 -14.50 19.94 -20.21
N VAL A 617 -13.82 19.09 -19.45
CA VAL A 617 -13.85 19.12 -17.98
C VAL A 617 -13.40 20.49 -17.46
N GLU A 618 -12.31 21.04 -17.99
CA GLU A 618 -11.80 22.35 -17.60
C GLU A 618 -12.78 23.49 -17.99
N VAL A 619 -13.19 23.57 -19.25
CA VAL A 619 -14.00 24.70 -19.77
C VAL A 619 -15.43 24.71 -19.21
N THR A 620 -15.97 23.56 -18.83
CA THR A 620 -17.33 23.46 -18.26
C THR A 620 -17.34 23.47 -16.74
N GLU A 621 -16.18 23.60 -16.08
CA GLU A 621 -16.05 23.47 -14.63
C GLU A 621 -16.64 22.15 -14.10
N TYR A 622 -16.42 21.06 -14.83
CA TYR A 622 -16.93 19.72 -14.54
C TYR A 622 -18.47 19.57 -14.54
N ASP A 623 -19.17 20.28 -15.43
CA ASP A 623 -20.60 20.08 -15.69
C ASP A 623 -20.83 18.92 -16.68
N LEU A 624 -21.22 17.75 -16.17
CA LEU A 624 -21.39 16.53 -16.96
C LEU A 624 -22.46 16.64 -18.07
N ASP A 625 -23.53 17.42 -17.85
CA ASP A 625 -24.57 17.61 -18.85
C ASP A 625 -24.05 18.46 -20.02
N HIS A 626 -23.29 19.51 -19.71
CA HIS A 626 -22.61 20.31 -20.73
C HIS A 626 -21.51 19.52 -21.46
N ILE A 627 -20.72 18.71 -20.75
CA ILE A 627 -19.70 17.83 -21.36
C ILE A 627 -20.37 16.87 -22.35
N ALA A 628 -21.42 16.16 -21.93
CA ALA A 628 -22.15 15.24 -22.80
C ALA A 628 -22.72 15.94 -24.04
N LYS A 629 -23.30 17.14 -23.87
CA LYS A 629 -23.81 17.95 -24.99
C LYS A 629 -22.72 18.33 -25.98
N LEU A 630 -21.55 18.77 -25.49
CA LEU A 630 -20.44 19.20 -26.34
C LEU A 630 -19.79 18.01 -27.08
N LEU A 631 -19.64 16.86 -26.43
CA LEU A 631 -19.15 15.63 -27.07
C LEU A 631 -20.06 15.17 -28.22
N ASN A 632 -21.38 15.28 -28.06
CA ASN A 632 -22.34 14.97 -29.13
C ASN A 632 -22.30 15.95 -30.32
N GLY A 633 -21.65 17.11 -30.17
CA GLY A 633 -21.50 18.11 -31.23
C GLY A 633 -20.19 18.01 -32.03
N VAL A 634 -19.34 17.03 -31.72
CA VAL A 634 -18.04 16.84 -32.39
C VAL A 634 -18.25 16.22 -33.78
N GLU A 635 -17.60 16.79 -34.80
CA GLU A 635 -17.63 16.31 -36.18
C GLU A 635 -16.22 15.92 -36.67
N PRO A 636 -16.04 14.74 -37.31
CA PRO A 636 -17.01 13.64 -37.43
C PRO A 636 -17.43 13.08 -36.06
N PRO A 637 -18.55 12.34 -35.92
CA PRO A 637 -18.97 11.79 -34.63
C PRO A 637 -17.86 11.01 -33.92
N LEU A 638 -17.81 11.11 -32.58
CA LEU A 638 -16.91 10.28 -31.77
C LEU A 638 -17.42 8.83 -31.72
N ALA A 639 -16.51 7.88 -31.67
CA ALA A 639 -16.83 6.48 -31.38
C ALA A 639 -17.33 6.32 -29.93
N GLY A 640 -17.87 5.15 -29.60
CA GLY A 640 -18.46 4.86 -28.30
C GLY A 640 -19.98 4.61 -28.39
N PRO A 641 -20.80 5.08 -27.43
CA PRO A 641 -22.22 4.73 -27.30
C PRO A 641 -23.15 5.36 -28.38
N GLY A 642 -22.58 6.00 -29.41
CA GLY A 642 -23.31 6.75 -30.44
C GLY A 642 -23.81 8.11 -29.95
N ARG A 643 -24.58 8.15 -28.85
CA ARG A 643 -24.98 9.41 -28.17
C ARG A 643 -24.51 9.39 -26.73
N PHE A 644 -23.72 10.39 -26.34
CA PHE A 644 -23.22 10.52 -24.98
C PHE A 644 -24.28 11.07 -24.04
N THR A 645 -24.52 10.39 -22.93
CA THR A 645 -25.24 10.88 -21.75
C THR A 645 -24.33 10.91 -20.53
N VAL A 646 -24.75 11.58 -19.45
CA VAL A 646 -24.03 11.55 -18.16
C VAL A 646 -23.80 10.11 -17.69
N ARG A 647 -24.80 9.24 -17.85
CA ARG A 647 -24.69 7.82 -17.51
C ARG A 647 -23.59 7.14 -18.34
N ASP A 648 -23.55 7.39 -19.64
CA ASP A 648 -22.53 6.78 -20.50
C ASP A 648 -21.13 7.26 -20.15
N LEU A 649 -20.95 8.54 -19.81
CA LEU A 649 -19.66 9.07 -19.36
C LEU A 649 -19.16 8.35 -18.09
N LYS A 650 -20.04 8.12 -17.13
CA LYS A 650 -19.73 7.37 -15.91
C LYS A 650 -19.38 5.90 -16.21
N ILE A 651 -20.11 5.26 -17.12
CA ILE A 651 -19.83 3.88 -17.56
C ILE A 651 -18.47 3.80 -18.27
N ILE A 652 -18.17 4.75 -19.16
CA ILE A 652 -16.86 4.84 -19.84
C ILE A 652 -15.75 5.05 -18.82
N ALA A 653 -15.97 5.92 -17.83
CA ALA A 653 -14.97 6.19 -16.81
C ALA A 653 -14.63 4.95 -15.97
N ARG A 654 -15.66 4.22 -15.51
CA ARG A 654 -15.47 2.94 -14.82
C ARG A 654 -14.80 1.90 -15.71
N ALA A 655 -15.22 1.78 -16.97
CA ALA A 655 -14.63 0.84 -17.93
C ALA A 655 -13.14 1.11 -18.14
N TRP A 656 -12.72 2.38 -18.24
CA TRP A 656 -11.29 2.74 -18.30
C TRP A 656 -10.52 2.28 -17.07
N MET A 657 -11.05 2.52 -15.87
CA MET A 657 -10.38 2.16 -14.62
C MET A 657 -10.22 0.64 -14.46
N ASP A 658 -11.29 -0.12 -14.73
CA ASP A 658 -11.25 -1.58 -14.66
C ASP A 658 -10.36 -2.18 -15.76
N ASP A 659 -10.41 -1.67 -16.99
CA ASP A 659 -9.56 -2.15 -18.08
C ASP A 659 -8.08 -1.79 -17.87
N MET A 660 -7.78 -0.60 -17.31
CA MET A 660 -6.41 -0.23 -16.93
C MET A 660 -5.89 -1.09 -15.78
N HIS A 661 -6.73 -1.41 -14.79
CA HIS A 661 -6.36 -2.33 -13.72
C HIS A 661 -5.96 -3.70 -14.27
N ASP A 662 -6.79 -4.29 -15.14
CA ASP A 662 -6.49 -5.56 -15.81
C ASP A 662 -5.19 -5.48 -16.64
N TYR A 663 -4.98 -4.36 -17.35
CA TYR A 663 -3.80 -4.12 -18.17
C TYR A 663 -2.50 -3.95 -17.36
N CYS A 664 -2.59 -3.47 -16.12
CA CYS A 664 -1.46 -3.31 -15.20
C CYS A 664 -1.03 -4.64 -14.52
N ASN A 665 -1.76 -5.73 -14.70
CA ASN A 665 -1.38 -7.02 -14.13
C ASN A 665 -0.05 -7.52 -14.71
N VAL A 666 0.92 -7.84 -13.85
CA VAL A 666 2.28 -8.23 -14.27
C VAL A 666 2.31 -9.54 -15.06
N ALA A 667 1.29 -10.39 -14.93
CA ALA A 667 1.18 -11.62 -15.73
C ALA A 667 1.20 -11.32 -17.24
N ASN A 668 0.70 -10.15 -17.64
CA ASN A 668 0.64 -9.72 -19.04
C ASN A 668 2.00 -9.33 -19.64
N SER A 669 3.02 -9.06 -18.80
CA SER A 669 4.36 -8.64 -19.25
C SER A 669 5.43 -9.72 -19.10
N THR A 670 5.17 -10.77 -18.32
CA THR A 670 6.18 -11.82 -17.99
C THR A 670 6.86 -12.46 -19.20
N SER A 671 6.12 -12.66 -20.30
CA SER A 671 6.65 -13.27 -21.54
C SER A 671 7.60 -12.37 -22.32
N ALA A 672 7.59 -11.06 -22.06
CA ALA A 672 8.44 -10.06 -22.70
C ALA A 672 9.70 -9.70 -21.89
N LEU A 673 9.90 -10.33 -20.72
CA LEU A 673 11.06 -10.07 -19.87
C LEU A 673 12.36 -10.47 -20.59
N ASN A 674 13.35 -9.58 -20.52
CA ASN A 674 14.68 -9.85 -21.06
C ASN A 674 15.52 -10.62 -20.01
N PRO A 675 15.94 -11.87 -20.29
CA PRO A 675 16.68 -12.69 -19.33
C PRO A 675 18.00 -12.05 -18.86
N VAL A 676 18.67 -11.28 -19.73
CA VAL A 676 19.94 -10.62 -19.37
C VAL A 676 19.68 -9.49 -18.37
N GLN A 677 18.59 -8.74 -18.55
CA GLN A 677 18.19 -7.67 -17.64
C GLN A 677 17.77 -8.22 -16.27
N THR A 678 16.85 -9.19 -16.24
CA THR A 678 16.33 -9.75 -14.97
C THR A 678 17.44 -10.40 -14.16
N ARG A 679 18.37 -11.09 -14.86
CA ARG A 679 19.52 -11.73 -14.24
C ARG A 679 20.47 -10.70 -13.62
N PHE A 680 20.81 -9.66 -14.38
CA PHE A 680 21.64 -8.56 -13.89
C PHE A 680 21.03 -7.89 -12.65
N MET A 681 19.72 -7.63 -12.67
CA MET A 681 19.02 -7.02 -11.55
C MET A 681 19.04 -7.93 -10.30
N LEU A 682 18.88 -9.24 -10.47
CA LEU A 682 19.05 -10.20 -9.38
C LEU A 682 20.48 -10.21 -8.84
N ASP A 683 21.49 -10.17 -9.72
CA ASP A 683 22.90 -10.14 -9.32
C ASP A 683 23.26 -8.84 -8.57
N LEU A 684 22.65 -7.70 -8.93
CA LEU A 684 22.76 -6.45 -8.15
C LEU A 684 22.20 -6.57 -6.74
N ARG A 685 21.01 -7.15 -6.59
CA ARG A 685 20.41 -7.37 -5.27
C ARG A 685 21.27 -8.28 -4.40
N ASN A 686 21.80 -9.35 -4.99
CA ASN A 686 22.73 -10.26 -4.30
C ASN A 686 24.04 -9.56 -3.93
N TYR A 687 24.57 -8.70 -4.81
CA TYR A 687 25.75 -7.88 -4.51
C TYR A 687 25.50 -6.96 -3.32
N ARG A 688 24.36 -6.29 -3.25
CA ARG A 688 23.99 -5.45 -2.10
C ARG A 688 23.86 -6.26 -0.81
N ARG A 689 23.25 -7.44 -0.86
CA ARG A 689 23.14 -8.36 0.29
C ARG A 689 24.51 -8.81 0.80
N ALA A 690 25.46 -9.03 -0.10
CA ALA A 690 26.84 -9.36 0.25
C ALA A 690 27.66 -8.16 0.78
N ASN A 691 27.13 -6.94 0.65
CA ASN A 691 27.80 -5.69 0.99
C ASN A 691 26.87 -4.74 1.76
N PRO A 692 26.30 -5.17 2.92
CA PRO A 692 25.32 -4.36 3.65
C PRO A 692 25.89 -3.03 4.16
N TRP A 693 27.22 -2.92 4.31
CA TRP A 693 27.93 -1.69 4.68
C TRP A 693 27.72 -0.54 3.68
N LEU A 694 27.36 -0.83 2.42
CA LEU A 694 27.03 0.20 1.42
C LEU A 694 25.80 1.04 1.81
N ARG A 695 25.01 0.60 2.80
CA ARG A 695 23.92 1.38 3.42
C ARG A 695 24.42 2.65 4.08
N GLY A 696 25.63 2.65 4.64
CA GLY A 696 26.20 3.81 5.30
C GLY A 696 26.48 4.96 4.33
N ASN A 697 26.45 6.19 4.86
CA ASN A 697 26.83 7.40 4.13
C ASN A 697 28.28 7.33 3.62
N LEU A 698 28.66 8.25 2.73
CA LEU A 698 30.04 8.38 2.29
C LEU A 698 30.96 8.68 3.48
N GLY A 699 32.03 7.89 3.61
CA GLY A 699 33.12 8.16 4.53
C GLY A 699 34.11 9.20 3.99
N PRO A 700 35.07 9.66 4.81
CA PRO A 700 36.09 10.64 4.40
C PRO A 700 37.01 10.19 3.27
N GLU A 701 37.15 8.87 3.07
CA GLU A 701 37.95 8.27 2.00
C GLU A 701 37.13 7.94 0.76
N ASP A 702 35.80 8.05 0.83
CA ASP A 702 34.93 7.79 -0.31
C ASP A 702 34.96 8.98 -1.29
N TYR A 703 34.63 8.73 -2.55
CA TYR A 703 34.60 9.74 -3.59
C TYR A 703 33.36 9.58 -4.48
N PHE A 704 32.68 10.68 -4.79
CA PHE A 704 31.56 10.68 -5.73
C PHE A 704 31.54 11.97 -6.54
N ASP A 705 31.60 11.83 -7.87
CA ASP A 705 31.61 12.93 -8.83
C ASP A 705 31.10 12.47 -10.22
N TYR A 706 30.87 13.41 -11.13
CA TYR A 706 30.64 13.13 -12.55
C TYR A 706 31.85 13.48 -13.41
N MET A 707 32.00 12.80 -14.56
CA MET A 707 33.08 13.08 -15.50
C MET A 707 32.97 14.51 -16.08
N GLN A 708 34.08 15.24 -16.08
CA GLN A 708 34.19 16.58 -16.63
C GLN A 708 35.25 16.66 -17.76
N PRO A 709 35.05 17.52 -18.78
CA PRO A 709 33.82 18.27 -19.07
C PRO A 709 32.63 17.35 -19.39
N VAL A 710 31.40 17.84 -19.17
CA VAL A 710 30.15 17.07 -19.37
C VAL A 710 30.00 16.64 -20.83
N ASP A 711 30.39 17.49 -21.79
CA ASP A 711 30.41 17.16 -23.23
C ASP A 711 29.15 16.43 -23.76
N GLY A 712 27.97 16.85 -23.28
CA GLY A 712 26.68 16.29 -23.68
C GLY A 712 26.34 14.90 -23.09
N ARG A 713 26.99 14.49 -22.00
CA ARG A 713 26.75 13.22 -21.31
C ARG A 713 26.95 13.32 -19.79
N THR A 714 26.17 12.56 -19.05
CA THR A 714 26.24 12.47 -17.59
C THR A 714 26.75 11.09 -17.21
N VAL A 715 27.99 11.01 -16.75
CA VAL A 715 28.61 9.76 -16.27
C VAL A 715 29.04 9.95 -14.83
N PHE A 716 28.40 9.24 -13.91
CA PHE A 716 28.76 9.24 -12.50
C PHE A 716 29.85 8.23 -12.20
N THR A 717 30.69 8.60 -11.23
CA THR A 717 31.76 7.76 -10.69
C THR A 717 31.65 7.76 -9.17
N SER A 718 31.72 6.59 -8.57
CA SER A 718 31.65 6.38 -7.14
C SER A 718 32.75 5.44 -6.71
N TYR A 719 33.57 5.86 -5.74
CA TYR A 719 34.50 5.01 -5.04
C TYR A 719 34.06 4.94 -3.58
N ARG A 720 33.87 3.72 -3.08
CA ARG A 720 33.48 3.41 -1.70
C ARG A 720 34.53 2.50 -1.06
N LYS A 721 35.03 2.86 0.11
CA LYS A 721 35.93 2.05 0.93
C LYS A 721 35.14 1.40 2.06
N GLY A 722 34.99 0.09 1.97
CA GLY A 722 34.40 -0.73 3.01
C GLY A 722 35.46 -1.25 4.00
N PRO A 723 35.03 -2.04 5.01
CA PRO A 723 35.93 -2.61 6.01
C PRO A 723 37.02 -3.52 5.42
N ASP A 724 36.63 -4.39 4.48
CA ASP A 724 37.50 -5.43 3.91
C ASP A 724 37.63 -5.37 2.38
N LYS A 725 37.02 -4.37 1.75
CA LYS A 725 36.98 -4.24 0.29
C LYS A 725 36.75 -2.81 -0.14
N GLU A 726 37.17 -2.52 -1.35
CA GLU A 726 36.93 -1.26 -2.04
C GLU A 726 36.09 -1.51 -3.28
N VAL A 727 35.16 -0.60 -3.55
CA VAL A 727 34.19 -0.70 -4.64
C VAL A 727 34.29 0.55 -5.50
N PHE A 728 34.48 0.36 -6.80
CA PHE A 728 34.44 1.43 -7.79
C PHE A 728 33.29 1.18 -8.77
N THR A 729 32.35 2.12 -8.83
CA THR A 729 31.16 2.08 -9.68
C THR A 729 31.22 3.24 -10.66
N ILE A 730 30.97 2.96 -11.94
CA ILE A 730 30.83 3.97 -13.00
C ILE A 730 29.56 3.72 -13.79
N THR A 731 28.72 4.74 -13.94
CA THR A 731 27.40 4.62 -14.56
C THR A 731 27.13 5.78 -15.52
N HIS A 732 26.77 5.44 -16.75
CA HIS A 732 26.36 6.41 -17.76
C HIS A 732 24.84 6.62 -17.65
N MET A 733 24.46 7.77 -17.11
CA MET A 733 23.10 8.05 -16.68
C MET A 733 22.24 8.69 -17.78
N GLU A 734 22.88 9.41 -18.71
CA GLU A 734 22.19 10.17 -19.75
C GLU A 734 23.17 10.67 -20.81
N GLY A 735 22.69 10.83 -22.05
CA GLY A 735 23.38 11.62 -23.09
C GLY A 735 24.16 10.79 -24.13
N GLY A 736 25.08 11.44 -24.83
CA GLY A 736 25.87 10.81 -25.90
C GLY A 736 26.95 9.85 -25.39
N ALA A 737 27.38 8.91 -26.24
CA ALA A 737 28.43 7.96 -25.88
C ALA A 737 29.73 8.67 -25.44
N THR A 738 30.49 8.03 -24.55
CA THR A 738 31.84 8.49 -24.19
C THR A 738 32.81 8.33 -25.37
N SER A 739 33.94 9.04 -25.33
CA SER A 739 35.12 8.58 -26.06
C SER A 739 35.62 7.27 -25.48
N ASP A 740 36.51 6.56 -26.17
CA ASP A 740 37.18 5.38 -25.64
C ASP A 740 38.10 5.78 -24.46
N PHE A 741 37.98 5.11 -23.32
CA PHE A 741 38.77 5.40 -22.11
C PHE A 741 38.88 4.18 -21.19
N ASP A 742 39.92 4.12 -20.36
CA ASP A 742 40.08 3.08 -19.32
C ASP A 742 39.48 3.56 -17.99
N PRO A 743 38.39 2.95 -17.49
CA PRO A 743 37.74 3.39 -16.25
C PRO A 743 38.65 3.39 -15.03
N LEU A 744 39.63 2.47 -14.95
CA LEU A 744 40.53 2.32 -13.81
C LEU A 744 41.70 3.33 -13.84
N ARG A 745 41.81 4.14 -14.90
CA ARG A 745 42.82 5.20 -15.05
C ARG A 745 42.27 6.59 -14.82
N LEU A 746 40.99 6.73 -14.47
CA LEU A 746 40.41 8.01 -14.12
C LEU A 746 41.12 8.62 -12.89
N PRO A 747 41.25 9.96 -12.82
CA PRO A 747 41.97 10.64 -11.74
C PRO A 747 41.16 10.70 -10.44
N ILE A 748 40.68 9.55 -9.96
CA ILE A 748 39.82 9.41 -8.78
C ILE A 748 40.69 9.09 -7.55
N PRO A 749 40.55 9.81 -6.43
CA PRO A 749 41.20 9.46 -5.16
C PRO A 749 40.89 8.02 -4.75
N GLY A 750 41.89 7.30 -4.23
CA GLY A 750 41.76 5.88 -3.88
C GLY A 750 41.91 4.92 -5.06
N LEU A 751 41.41 5.24 -6.27
CA LEU A 751 41.32 4.29 -7.39
C LEU A 751 42.67 3.70 -7.87
N LYS A 752 43.77 4.44 -7.73
CA LYS A 752 45.11 3.99 -8.19
C LYS A 752 45.51 2.65 -7.55
N GLY A 753 46.18 1.80 -8.31
CA GLY A 753 46.71 0.52 -7.84
C GLY A 753 46.36 -0.63 -8.78
N THR A 754 46.67 -1.84 -8.34
CA THR A 754 46.35 -3.10 -9.04
C THR A 754 45.33 -3.90 -8.23
N GLY A 755 44.82 -5.02 -8.76
CA GLY A 755 43.91 -5.92 -8.03
C GLY A 755 42.42 -5.67 -8.26
N TRP A 756 42.05 -4.67 -9.06
CA TRP A 756 40.66 -4.43 -9.44
C TRP A 756 40.11 -5.55 -10.34
N ARG A 757 38.92 -6.03 -9.99
CA ARG A 757 38.17 -7.05 -10.74
C ARG A 757 36.79 -6.52 -11.10
N CYS A 758 36.42 -6.55 -12.39
CA CYS A 758 35.06 -6.24 -12.81
C CYS A 758 34.10 -7.35 -12.39
N VAL A 759 33.17 -7.01 -11.49
CA VAL A 759 32.22 -7.96 -10.88
C VAL A 759 30.80 -7.82 -11.40
N LEU A 760 30.39 -6.62 -11.83
CA LEU A 760 29.08 -6.39 -12.43
C LEU A 760 29.21 -5.54 -13.68
N ARG A 761 28.40 -5.88 -14.68
CA ARG A 761 28.33 -5.23 -15.99
C ARG A 761 26.87 -5.11 -16.35
N THR A 762 26.42 -3.92 -16.72
CA THR A 762 25.06 -3.75 -17.23
C THR A 762 24.85 -4.55 -18.53
N PRO A 763 23.61 -4.93 -18.87
CA PRO A 763 23.30 -5.56 -20.16
C PRO A 763 23.86 -4.78 -21.35
N GLY A 764 24.40 -5.52 -22.33
CA GLY A 764 25.05 -4.95 -23.53
C GLY A 764 26.57 -4.81 -23.43
N ILE A 765 27.17 -5.01 -22.25
CA ILE A 765 28.62 -5.18 -22.09
C ILE A 765 28.93 -6.68 -22.03
N GLY A 766 29.86 -7.14 -22.87
CA GLY A 766 30.22 -8.56 -22.97
C GLY A 766 30.86 -9.12 -21.70
N GLU A 767 30.63 -10.40 -21.42
CA GLU A 767 31.22 -11.11 -20.27
C GLU A 767 32.75 -11.20 -20.35
N ASP A 768 33.30 -11.10 -21.56
CA ASP A 768 34.73 -11.06 -21.85
C ASP A 768 35.41 -9.75 -21.44
N TYR A 769 34.64 -8.69 -21.17
CA TYR A 769 35.19 -7.45 -20.66
C TYR A 769 35.63 -7.62 -19.20
N ILE A 770 36.94 -7.62 -18.96
CA ILE A 770 37.51 -7.73 -17.61
C ILE A 770 38.01 -6.38 -17.10
N SER A 771 38.68 -5.62 -17.97
CA SER A 771 39.26 -4.29 -17.71
C SER A 771 39.80 -3.68 -19.01
N GLY A 772 40.12 -2.39 -19.02
CA GLY A 772 40.76 -1.70 -20.13
C GLY A 772 39.86 -0.66 -20.81
N PRO A 773 40.22 -0.18 -22.00
CA PRO A 773 39.44 0.81 -22.73
C PRO A 773 38.02 0.34 -23.07
N ILE A 774 37.03 1.21 -22.88
CA ILE A 774 35.62 0.98 -23.22
C ILE A 774 34.93 2.29 -23.66
N VAL A 775 33.89 2.14 -24.48
CA VAL A 775 32.93 3.20 -24.79
C VAL A 775 31.63 2.93 -24.03
N LEU A 776 31.29 3.79 -23.07
CA LEU A 776 30.01 3.72 -22.36
C LEU A 776 28.93 4.50 -23.12
N ARG A 777 27.71 3.98 -23.09
CA ARG A 777 26.50 4.61 -23.66
C ARG A 777 25.43 4.72 -22.58
N ASP A 778 24.38 5.49 -22.87
CA ASP A 778 23.23 5.63 -21.97
C ASP A 778 22.76 4.26 -21.43
N SER A 779 22.60 4.20 -20.10
CA SER A 779 22.20 3.02 -19.32
C SER A 779 23.28 1.93 -19.20
N MET A 780 24.54 2.22 -19.54
CA MET A 780 25.67 1.33 -19.29
C MET A 780 26.38 1.64 -17.97
N GLY A 781 26.95 0.62 -17.34
CA GLY A 781 27.73 0.78 -16.11
C GLY A 781 28.57 -0.46 -15.76
N LEU A 782 29.54 -0.22 -14.90
CA LEU A 782 30.49 -1.22 -14.41
C LEU A 782 30.68 -1.07 -12.90
N VAL A 783 30.80 -2.21 -12.21
CA VAL A 783 31.31 -2.27 -10.82
C VAL A 783 32.60 -3.06 -10.81
N PHE A 784 33.62 -2.48 -10.20
CA PHE A 784 34.89 -3.11 -9.89
C PHE A 784 35.05 -3.24 -8.38
N GLU A 785 35.69 -4.31 -7.94
CA GLU A 785 36.09 -4.47 -6.54
C GLU A 785 37.58 -4.82 -6.40
N ARG A 786 38.17 -4.49 -5.26
CA ARG A 786 39.43 -5.07 -4.79
C ARG A 786 39.39 -5.28 -3.28
N THR A 787 40.14 -6.26 -2.80
CA THR A 787 40.27 -6.63 -1.38
C THR A 787 41.62 -6.22 -0.83
#